data_AF-U5E401-F1
#
_entry.id   AF-U5E401-F1
#
_cell.length_a   1.000
_cell.length_b   1.000
_cell.length_c   1.000
_cell.angle_alpha   90.00
_cell.angle_beta   90.00
_cell.angle_gamma   90.00
#
_symmetry.space_group_name_H-M   'P 1'
#
loop_
_entity.id
_entity.type
_entity.pdbx_description
1 polymer ?
#
loop_
_entity_poly.entity_id
_entity_poly.type
_entity_poly.pdbx_seq_one_letter_code
_entity_poly.pdbx_strand_id
1 'polypeptide(L)'
;MSKPRQPKTVQLGEIGESFCTLFFNQLGWGPVPTGRHDVGTDLFVQMRGHDLTDLGLMLGVQAKHGDSFFSRPGHVDGRRGWWFTEGADHHGEYWTDHHVPHIVILISDDTTTAVWAYLDTEHIQSTGVGIKVFVPDDQRLTKDHRDQWINWVMRSRRRMTHEGARWRFNASHLPADQRARYCLLVPRIVSPHPSRGTDVAFSWPEAISVIIEGTPERWSHFTGKHPDVPSPEDAHAHNDHGWRLAAAIYSWLTGGIHEPLQTLLTAESTPPHLRSAAAVCLALALEDQSRISDAVAALTSQHSETLSNSDKGWLDIHQARLLAEIGDHAGAIEAVNSANIHLGTGPRDDVAVEALRSAAIWLLFTLTDRTDRTDQSMTDVVTALDTTASWWRRYPMSTGLSRALDRVFKQWSQDPAVQIFEADTVHNDLYSAGLIARLSGLSAEWNAAAGTLAKADLSTGRTSDERLVESIDLLRRSGRHKDLQNTVRKVKRHGPAAVLPRLVRDVTPDTMTRTSSRADLTLVSQLGPYFPPDIASTWLGELIASLQPGGSLVNKVSTDGGFPTARLHAIAGLVDFADDDHVEAIVHHIATLPAQHAEVIAPAVDRLLRVLRLTSAQRTALGGRAVEINDDNNRVQWVLAGTCGRNSTTEALFRNALLQGDISAAAEIPLSAIQLDEATAIGDRCRQKLADIETETRRGSFSGYIHDYPAWYARLVTTFEGSADLDYLLSFLRSPQVLGSRKRHALKILSEEFADLDAGTQGKIRDVAETIVDVSNGARDTADPLEGPLGGAALELLFHTYPAASSGAATALARMLSGTKLHRADAADACARVNGYENLLVTLLADHDQDVRERAITGITRRLVTDPELWSIYGPILTTAVATGGELAVAAVLRNTQTDNSVFTGILEELTQHPSISVRATAMKRLHSN
;
A
#
# COMPACT_ATOMS: atom_id res chain seq x y z
N MET A 1 5.24 -7.60 -79.06
CA MET A 1 5.60 -6.94 -77.78
C MET A 1 4.69 -5.72 -77.61
N SER A 2 3.78 -5.76 -76.63
CA SER A 2 2.99 -4.59 -76.24
C SER A 2 3.91 -3.62 -75.48
N LYS A 3 3.96 -2.35 -75.87
CA LYS A 3 4.71 -1.34 -75.11
C LYS A 3 3.99 -1.09 -73.78
N PRO A 4 4.70 -1.00 -72.64
CA PRO A 4 4.08 -0.63 -71.38
C PRO A 4 3.45 0.76 -71.48
N ARG A 5 2.23 0.90 -70.96
CA ARG A 5 1.46 2.15 -70.94
C ARG A 5 1.20 2.54 -69.49
N GLN A 6 1.72 3.69 -69.08
CA GLN A 6 1.42 4.26 -67.76
C GLN A 6 -0.05 4.73 -67.73
N PRO A 7 -0.80 4.45 -66.65
CA PRO A 7 -2.17 4.94 -66.52
C PRO A 7 -2.19 6.48 -66.55
N LYS A 8 -3.17 7.06 -67.25
CA LYS A 8 -3.34 8.53 -67.33
C LYS A 8 -3.49 9.18 -65.94
N THR A 9 -4.08 8.47 -64.99
CA THR A 9 -4.27 8.94 -63.60
C THR A 9 -2.94 9.17 -62.88
N VAL A 10 -1.95 8.29 -63.09
CA VAL A 10 -0.61 8.43 -62.50
C VAL A 10 0.10 9.65 -63.11
N GLN A 11 -0.02 9.85 -64.43
CA GLN A 11 0.56 11.02 -65.10
C GLN A 11 -0.03 12.34 -64.60
N LEU A 12 -1.33 12.39 -64.30
CA LEU A 12 -1.98 13.59 -63.75
C LEU A 12 -1.53 13.88 -62.31
N GLY A 13 -1.36 12.84 -61.48
CA GLY A 13 -0.78 12.99 -60.13
C GLY A 13 0.62 13.59 -60.15
N GLU A 14 1.52 13.04 -60.99
CA GLU A 14 2.90 13.54 -61.14
C GLU A 14 2.96 15.02 -61.58
N ILE A 15 2.02 15.47 -62.41
CA ILE A 15 1.92 16.88 -62.84
C ILE A 15 1.55 17.78 -61.64
N GLY A 16 0.56 17.38 -60.85
CA GLY A 16 0.13 18.12 -59.65
C GLY A 16 1.26 18.26 -58.62
N GLU A 17 1.98 17.16 -58.34
CA GLU A 17 3.14 17.15 -57.46
C GLU A 17 4.27 18.06 -57.95
N SER A 18 4.58 17.98 -59.25
CA SER A 18 5.63 18.79 -59.88
C SER A 18 5.29 20.29 -59.82
N PHE A 19 4.03 20.64 -60.04
CA PHE A 19 3.54 22.02 -59.94
C PHE A 19 3.69 22.57 -58.52
N CYS A 20 3.24 21.82 -57.51
CA CYS A 20 3.36 22.23 -56.10
C CYS A 20 4.84 22.34 -55.68
N THR A 21 5.67 21.38 -56.10
CA THR A 21 7.12 21.39 -55.85
C THR A 21 7.77 22.66 -56.40
N LEU A 22 7.45 23.06 -57.63
CA LEU A 22 7.96 24.29 -58.22
C LEU A 22 7.47 25.52 -57.43
N PHE A 23 6.18 25.58 -57.09
CA PHE A 23 5.61 26.69 -56.34
C PHE A 23 6.30 26.89 -54.97
N PHE A 24 6.45 25.83 -54.18
CA PHE A 24 7.06 25.93 -52.85
C PHE A 24 8.57 26.24 -52.93
N ASN A 25 9.28 25.71 -53.93
CA ASN A 25 10.66 26.13 -54.20
C ASN A 25 10.75 27.64 -54.52
N GLN A 26 9.83 28.16 -55.33
CA GLN A 26 9.76 29.60 -55.63
C GLN A 26 9.35 30.47 -54.44
N LEU A 27 8.73 29.88 -53.41
CA LEU A 27 8.45 30.51 -52.12
C LEU A 27 9.67 30.52 -51.19
N GLY A 28 10.75 29.83 -51.57
CA GLY A 28 11.97 29.66 -50.77
C GLY A 28 11.87 28.50 -49.75
N TRP A 29 10.84 27.68 -49.82
CA TRP A 29 10.61 26.53 -48.94
C TRP A 29 11.20 25.24 -49.53
N GLY A 30 11.40 24.22 -48.68
CA GLY A 30 12.02 22.95 -49.04
C GLY A 30 10.99 21.83 -49.22
N PRO A 31 10.47 21.60 -50.43
CA PRO A 31 9.57 20.47 -50.71
C PRO A 31 10.31 19.11 -50.67
N VAL A 32 9.70 18.11 -50.05
CA VAL A 32 10.18 16.75 -49.82
C VAL A 32 9.10 15.76 -50.31
N PRO A 33 9.32 15.05 -51.42
CA PRO A 33 8.36 14.07 -51.94
C PRO A 33 8.28 12.84 -51.02
N THR A 34 7.07 12.29 -50.84
CA THR A 34 6.79 11.15 -49.94
C THR A 34 7.07 9.78 -50.56
N GLY A 35 7.16 9.69 -51.90
CA GLY A 35 7.49 8.46 -52.63
C GLY A 35 6.26 7.68 -53.11
N ARG A 36 6.41 6.36 -53.37
CA ARG A 36 5.36 5.51 -53.99
C ARG A 36 4.31 4.93 -53.01
N HIS A 37 4.31 5.36 -51.75
CA HIS A 37 3.37 4.87 -50.74
C HIS A 37 2.28 5.91 -50.55
N ASP A 38 1.12 5.68 -51.19
CA ASP A 38 -0.04 6.55 -51.12
C ASP A 38 -0.77 6.35 -49.79
N VAL A 39 -0.52 7.24 -48.84
CA VAL A 39 -1.24 7.36 -47.56
C VAL A 39 -1.99 8.69 -47.46
N GLY A 40 -2.25 9.34 -48.61
CA GLY A 40 -2.95 10.62 -48.66
C GLY A 40 -2.08 11.87 -48.45
N THR A 41 -0.75 11.81 -48.61
CA THR A 41 0.10 13.03 -48.65
C THR A 41 1.10 12.93 -49.78
N ASP A 42 0.99 13.85 -50.75
CA ASP A 42 1.84 13.86 -51.94
C ASP A 42 3.20 14.55 -51.67
N LEU A 43 3.21 15.58 -50.82
CA LEU A 43 4.41 16.38 -50.54
C LEU A 43 4.45 16.87 -49.09
N PHE A 44 5.60 16.74 -48.44
CA PHE A 44 5.92 17.51 -47.23
C PHE A 44 6.75 18.74 -47.59
N VAL A 45 6.51 19.87 -46.94
CA VAL A 45 7.20 21.13 -47.24
C VAL A 45 7.83 21.70 -45.98
N GLN A 46 9.16 21.79 -45.96
CA GLN A 46 9.94 22.46 -44.90
C GLN A 46 9.83 23.97 -45.08
N MET A 47 9.19 24.63 -44.10
CA MET A 47 8.90 26.06 -44.20
C MET A 47 10.09 26.89 -43.73
N ARG A 48 10.38 27.98 -44.45
CA ARG A 48 11.51 28.88 -44.16
C ARG A 48 11.08 30.33 -43.94
N GLY A 49 11.82 31.06 -43.12
CA GLY A 49 11.68 32.49 -42.86
C GLY A 49 12.11 33.35 -44.05
N HIS A 50 11.87 34.67 -44.01
CA HIS A 50 12.18 35.59 -45.11
C HIS A 50 13.67 35.60 -45.52
N ASP A 51 14.54 35.26 -44.57
CA ASP A 51 15.99 35.09 -44.72
C ASP A 51 16.40 33.68 -45.19
N LEU A 52 15.44 32.82 -45.53
CA LEU A 52 15.61 31.41 -45.87
C LEU A 52 16.10 30.55 -44.69
N THR A 53 16.01 31.03 -43.45
CA THR A 53 16.27 30.21 -42.26
C THR A 53 15.19 29.15 -42.11
N ASP A 54 15.59 27.91 -41.88
CA ASP A 54 14.68 26.82 -41.56
C ASP A 54 13.97 27.11 -40.23
N LEU A 55 12.64 27.09 -40.25
CA LEU A 55 11.82 27.39 -39.06
C LEU A 55 11.54 26.13 -38.20
N GLY A 56 11.99 24.95 -38.64
CA GLY A 56 11.65 23.66 -38.03
C GLY A 56 10.16 23.32 -38.14
N LEU A 57 9.46 23.93 -39.11
CA LEU A 57 8.03 23.73 -39.39
C LEU A 57 7.87 22.92 -40.68
N MET A 58 6.88 22.03 -40.70
CA MET A 58 6.49 21.27 -41.88
C MET A 58 5.03 21.53 -42.22
N LEU A 59 4.71 21.45 -43.51
CA LEU A 59 3.36 21.50 -44.07
C LEU A 59 3.16 20.28 -44.97
N GLY A 60 2.08 19.52 -44.76
CA GLY A 60 1.68 18.44 -45.65
C GLY A 60 0.79 18.97 -46.76
N VAL A 61 0.95 18.47 -47.98
CA VAL A 61 0.24 18.96 -49.16
C VAL A 61 -0.31 17.77 -49.94
N GLN A 62 -1.62 17.79 -50.18
CA GLN A 62 -2.29 16.93 -51.14
C GLN A 62 -2.60 17.74 -52.41
N ALA A 63 -1.99 17.37 -53.53
CA ALA A 63 -2.17 17.99 -54.83
C ALA A 63 -3.16 17.19 -55.69
N LYS A 64 -4.20 17.84 -56.20
CA LYS A 64 -5.18 17.23 -57.09
C LYS A 64 -5.25 18.01 -58.40
N HIS A 65 -4.74 17.41 -59.47
CA HIS A 65 -4.68 18.02 -60.80
C HIS A 65 -5.79 17.47 -61.71
N GLY A 66 -6.57 18.35 -62.32
CA GLY A 66 -7.56 18.07 -63.36
C GLY A 66 -8.86 18.87 -63.21
N ASP A 67 -9.49 19.23 -64.34
CA ASP A 67 -10.72 20.04 -64.36
C ASP A 67 -11.91 19.34 -63.67
N SER A 68 -11.85 18.02 -63.49
CA SER A 68 -12.86 17.25 -62.76
C SER A 68 -13.03 17.71 -61.30
N PHE A 69 -11.96 18.22 -60.65
CA PHE A 69 -12.03 18.74 -59.28
C PHE A 69 -12.78 20.08 -59.18
N PHE A 70 -13.01 20.76 -60.31
CA PHE A 70 -13.76 22.01 -60.42
C PHE A 70 -15.22 21.79 -60.87
N SER A 71 -15.66 20.54 -61.02
CA SER A 71 -16.99 20.19 -61.54
C SER A 71 -18.14 20.37 -60.54
N ARG A 72 -17.84 20.57 -59.25
CA ARG A 72 -18.82 20.67 -58.15
C ARG A 72 -18.76 22.04 -57.46
N PRO A 73 -19.32 23.11 -58.05
CA PRO A 73 -19.34 24.42 -57.41
C PRO A 73 -20.22 24.44 -56.16
N GLY A 74 -19.88 25.28 -55.18
CA GLY A 74 -20.62 25.44 -53.93
C GLY A 74 -20.57 26.87 -53.40
N HIS A 75 -21.43 27.16 -52.43
CA HIS A 75 -21.40 28.40 -51.65
C HIS A 75 -21.45 28.07 -50.16
N VAL A 76 -20.52 28.62 -49.38
CA VAL A 76 -20.46 28.48 -47.92
C VAL A 76 -20.17 29.88 -47.34
N ASP A 77 -20.97 30.32 -46.38
CA ASP A 77 -20.83 31.63 -45.72
C ASP A 77 -20.65 32.83 -46.66
N GLY A 78 -21.38 32.81 -47.79
CA GLY A 78 -21.33 33.86 -48.82
C GLY A 78 -20.12 33.81 -49.75
N ARG A 79 -19.21 32.84 -49.57
CA ARG A 79 -18.05 32.62 -50.44
C ARG A 79 -18.34 31.57 -51.50
N ARG A 80 -17.75 31.76 -52.68
CA ARG A 80 -17.84 30.84 -53.83
C ARG A 80 -16.64 29.91 -53.84
N GLY A 81 -16.81 28.72 -54.40
CA GLY A 81 -15.74 27.72 -54.47
C GLY A 81 -16.21 26.38 -55.01
N TRP A 82 -15.47 25.33 -54.70
CA TRP A 82 -15.71 23.97 -55.15
C TRP A 82 -15.66 22.97 -53.98
N TRP A 83 -16.40 21.87 -54.10
CA TRP A 83 -16.35 20.78 -53.14
C TRP A 83 -15.33 19.72 -53.57
N PHE A 84 -14.24 19.61 -52.82
CA PHE A 84 -13.36 18.45 -52.86
C PHE A 84 -14.01 17.30 -52.10
N THR A 85 -13.99 16.08 -52.66
CA THR A 85 -14.55 14.89 -52.02
C THR A 85 -13.59 13.72 -52.14
N GLU A 86 -13.40 12.95 -51.07
CA GLU A 86 -12.56 11.76 -51.03
C GLU A 86 -13.36 10.59 -50.43
N GLY A 87 -13.27 9.41 -51.06
CA GLY A 87 -14.15 8.27 -50.77
C GLY A 87 -13.74 7.41 -49.57
N ALA A 88 -12.67 7.80 -48.87
CA ALA A 88 -12.09 7.05 -47.76
C ALA A 88 -12.09 7.92 -46.49
N ASP A 89 -12.93 7.59 -45.50
CA ASP A 89 -13.01 8.35 -44.23
C ASP A 89 -11.67 8.36 -43.47
N HIS A 90 -10.87 7.29 -43.57
CA HIS A 90 -9.57 7.19 -42.89
C HIS A 90 -8.54 8.23 -43.38
N HIS A 91 -8.67 8.79 -44.58
CA HIS A 91 -7.81 9.89 -45.03
C HIS A 91 -8.16 11.20 -44.30
N GLY A 92 -9.43 11.41 -43.95
CA GLY A 92 -9.85 12.56 -43.15
C GLY A 92 -9.25 12.51 -41.74
N GLU A 93 -9.39 11.37 -41.06
CA GLU A 93 -8.77 11.12 -39.75
C GLU A 93 -7.25 11.23 -39.80
N TYR A 94 -6.62 10.66 -40.84
CA TYR A 94 -5.19 10.78 -41.07
C TYR A 94 -4.77 12.26 -41.12
N TRP A 95 -5.43 13.11 -41.91
CA TRP A 95 -5.06 14.52 -42.02
C TRP A 95 -5.29 15.33 -40.74
N THR A 96 -6.40 15.08 -40.02
CA THR A 96 -6.72 15.80 -38.78
C THR A 96 -5.82 15.41 -37.61
N ASP A 97 -5.38 14.15 -37.57
CA ASP A 97 -4.59 13.62 -36.46
C ASP A 97 -3.08 13.67 -36.74
N HIS A 98 -2.68 14.01 -37.97
CA HIS A 98 -1.26 14.07 -38.32
C HIS A 98 -0.53 15.22 -37.64
N HIS A 99 0.68 14.93 -37.14
CA HIS A 99 1.57 15.91 -36.50
C HIS A 99 2.04 17.06 -37.40
N VAL A 100 1.85 16.90 -38.71
CA VAL A 100 2.09 17.95 -39.72
C VAL A 100 0.74 18.40 -40.24
N PRO A 101 0.38 19.68 -40.12
CA PRO A 101 -0.87 20.20 -40.67
C PRO A 101 -0.92 20.05 -42.19
N HIS A 102 -2.10 19.77 -42.74
CA HIS A 102 -2.28 19.51 -44.16
C HIS A 102 -3.11 20.57 -44.88
N ILE A 103 -2.82 20.77 -46.16
CA ILE A 103 -3.68 21.50 -47.10
C ILE A 103 -3.95 20.66 -48.33
N VAL A 104 -5.10 20.89 -48.95
CA VAL A 104 -5.41 20.39 -50.30
C VAL A 104 -5.23 21.53 -51.30
N ILE A 105 -4.65 21.23 -52.46
CA ILE A 105 -4.50 22.15 -53.59
C ILE A 105 -5.17 21.54 -54.81
N LEU A 106 -6.14 22.25 -55.38
CA LEU A 106 -6.80 21.88 -56.64
C LEU A 106 -6.16 22.68 -57.79
N ILE A 107 -5.79 22.00 -58.88
CA ILE A 107 -5.08 22.59 -60.02
C ILE A 107 -5.83 22.24 -61.32
N SER A 108 -6.18 23.25 -62.14
CA SER A 108 -6.83 23.06 -63.44
C SER A 108 -5.88 22.45 -64.48
N ASP A 109 -6.42 21.84 -65.54
CA ASP A 109 -5.62 21.15 -66.58
C ASP A 109 -4.68 22.11 -67.34
N ASP A 110 -5.07 23.38 -67.47
CA ASP A 110 -4.25 24.43 -68.08
C ASP A 110 -3.29 25.08 -67.07
N THR A 111 -3.31 24.66 -65.81
CA THR A 111 -2.54 25.17 -64.67
C THR A 111 -2.73 26.67 -64.38
N THR A 112 -3.76 27.30 -64.96
CA THR A 112 -4.03 28.74 -64.75
C THR A 112 -4.79 29.01 -63.46
N THR A 113 -5.50 27.99 -62.94
CA THR A 113 -6.24 28.07 -61.68
C THR A 113 -5.66 27.05 -60.71
N ALA A 114 -5.08 27.56 -59.61
CA ALA A 114 -4.68 26.76 -58.47
C ALA A 114 -5.27 27.39 -57.20
N VAL A 115 -6.07 26.62 -56.45
CA VAL A 115 -6.74 27.08 -55.22
C VAL A 115 -6.51 26.08 -54.09
N TRP A 116 -6.60 26.54 -52.84
CA TRP A 116 -6.25 25.71 -51.69
C TRP A 116 -7.24 25.84 -50.52
N ALA A 117 -7.27 24.82 -49.66
CA ALA A 117 -8.01 24.82 -48.39
C ALA A 117 -7.28 24.02 -47.31
N TYR A 118 -7.57 24.33 -46.04
CA TYR A 118 -7.07 23.56 -44.90
C TYR A 118 -7.73 22.19 -44.81
N LEU A 119 -6.95 21.20 -44.39
CA LEU A 119 -7.41 19.86 -44.03
C LEU A 119 -7.33 19.72 -42.51
N ASP A 120 -8.32 20.29 -41.80
CA ASP A 120 -8.45 20.25 -40.35
C ASP A 120 -9.90 19.93 -39.92
N THR A 121 -10.13 19.83 -38.62
CA THR A 121 -11.44 19.46 -38.05
C THR A 121 -12.55 20.50 -38.28
N GLU A 122 -12.22 21.73 -38.63
CA GLU A 122 -13.21 22.79 -38.93
C GLU A 122 -13.67 22.73 -40.40
N HIS A 123 -12.78 22.34 -41.30
CA HIS A 123 -13.03 22.38 -42.74
C HIS A 123 -13.42 21.01 -43.34
N ILE A 124 -13.04 19.91 -42.70
CA ILE A 124 -13.41 18.56 -43.12
C ILE A 124 -14.80 18.20 -42.61
N GLN A 125 -15.69 17.81 -43.53
CA GLN A 125 -17.03 17.33 -43.21
C GLN A 125 -17.16 15.85 -43.61
N SER A 126 -17.51 14.98 -42.67
CA SER A 126 -17.85 13.60 -42.98
C SER A 126 -19.16 13.52 -43.77
N THR A 127 -19.22 12.61 -44.73
CA THR A 127 -20.41 12.28 -45.53
C THR A 127 -20.99 10.89 -45.18
N GLY A 128 -20.39 10.19 -44.20
CA GLY A 128 -20.73 8.82 -43.79
C GLY A 128 -20.16 7.70 -44.68
N VAL A 129 -19.54 8.04 -45.80
CA VAL A 129 -18.87 7.11 -46.75
C VAL A 129 -17.56 7.70 -47.29
N GLY A 130 -17.00 8.72 -46.63
CA GLY A 130 -15.94 9.58 -47.13
C GLY A 130 -16.09 11.00 -46.63
N ILE A 131 -15.18 11.89 -47.06
CA ILE A 131 -15.16 13.28 -46.62
C ILE A 131 -15.42 14.26 -47.74
N LYS A 132 -15.82 15.48 -47.38
CA LYS A 132 -15.85 16.64 -48.27
C LYS A 132 -15.24 17.87 -47.61
N VAL A 133 -14.59 18.71 -48.42
CA VAL A 133 -13.96 19.96 -48.02
C VAL A 133 -14.34 21.05 -49.01
N PHE A 134 -14.74 22.22 -48.52
CA PHE A 134 -15.01 23.37 -49.36
C PHE A 134 -13.70 24.10 -49.68
N VAL A 135 -13.41 24.28 -50.97
CA VAL A 135 -12.21 24.97 -51.48
C VAL A 135 -12.63 26.30 -52.11
N PRO A 136 -12.42 27.44 -51.44
CA PRO A 136 -12.85 28.75 -51.91
C PRO A 136 -12.11 29.22 -53.17
N ASP A 137 -12.81 29.96 -54.06
CA ASP A 137 -12.22 30.47 -55.30
C ASP A 137 -11.29 31.70 -55.11
N ASP A 138 -11.42 32.37 -53.97
CA ASP A 138 -10.60 33.49 -53.53
C ASP A 138 -9.28 33.04 -52.87
N GLN A 139 -9.16 31.76 -52.48
CA GLN A 139 -7.93 31.16 -51.93
C GLN A 139 -6.98 30.71 -53.04
N ARG A 140 -6.55 31.64 -53.89
CA ARG A 140 -5.62 31.34 -54.99
C ARG A 140 -4.23 31.01 -54.46
N LEU A 141 -3.58 30.03 -55.06
CA LEU A 141 -2.21 29.64 -54.70
C LEU A 141 -1.22 30.75 -55.10
N THR A 142 -0.92 31.64 -54.16
CA THR A 142 -0.05 32.80 -54.33
C THR A 142 0.96 32.90 -53.20
N LYS A 143 2.03 33.68 -53.40
CA LYS A 143 3.08 33.86 -52.38
C LYS A 143 2.59 34.65 -51.16
N ASP A 144 1.46 35.34 -51.25
CA ASP A 144 0.94 36.23 -50.21
C ASP A 144 0.42 35.46 -48.98
N HIS A 145 0.11 34.17 -49.14
CA HIS A 145 -0.34 33.30 -48.03
C HIS A 145 0.79 32.80 -47.13
N ARG A 146 2.05 33.15 -47.41
CA ARG A 146 3.23 32.67 -46.68
C ARG A 146 3.10 32.83 -45.17
N ASP A 147 2.86 34.05 -44.70
CA ASP A 147 2.79 34.36 -43.27
C ASP A 147 1.55 33.75 -42.63
N GLN A 148 0.46 33.66 -43.39
CA GLN A 148 -0.76 33.00 -42.95
C GLN A 148 -0.52 31.51 -42.66
N TRP A 149 0.13 30.79 -43.58
CA TRP A 149 0.47 29.38 -43.40
C TRP A 149 1.48 29.18 -42.27
N ILE A 150 2.53 30.00 -42.16
CA ILE A 150 3.49 29.90 -41.04
C ILE A 150 2.77 30.10 -39.71
N ASN A 151 1.95 31.14 -39.59
CA ASN A 151 1.21 31.42 -38.35
C ASN A 151 0.20 30.32 -38.00
N TRP A 152 -0.48 29.76 -39.01
CA TRP A 152 -1.40 28.65 -38.81
C TRP A 152 -0.67 27.38 -38.35
N VAL A 153 0.43 26.98 -39.01
CA VAL A 153 1.25 25.83 -38.62
C VAL A 153 1.89 26.04 -37.23
N MET A 154 2.31 27.25 -36.88
CA MET A 154 2.78 27.53 -35.52
C MET A 154 1.67 27.41 -34.47
N ARG A 155 0.43 27.82 -34.80
CA ARG A 155 -0.72 27.73 -33.88
C ARG A 155 -1.18 26.30 -33.69
N SER A 156 -1.23 25.50 -34.74
CA SER A 156 -1.56 24.07 -34.65
C SER A 156 -0.51 23.27 -33.86
N ARG A 157 0.73 23.79 -33.74
CA ARG A 157 1.77 23.25 -32.84
C ARG A 157 1.75 23.80 -31.41
N ARG A 158 0.87 24.75 -31.06
CA ARG A 158 0.82 25.25 -29.68
C ARG A 158 0.32 24.13 -28.77
N ARG A 159 1.23 23.59 -27.97
CA ARG A 159 0.92 22.78 -26.78
C ARG A 159 -0.25 23.41 -26.03
N MET A 160 -1.22 22.59 -25.60
CA MET A 160 -2.22 23.04 -24.64
C MET A 160 -1.48 23.64 -23.43
N THR A 161 -1.67 24.93 -23.18
CA THR A 161 -1.13 25.56 -21.98
C THR A 161 -2.00 25.12 -20.81
N HIS A 162 -1.45 24.25 -19.96
CA HIS A 162 -2.15 23.70 -18.79
C HIS A 162 -2.30 24.72 -17.66
N GLU A 163 -1.56 25.82 -17.71
CA GLU A 163 -1.68 26.94 -16.79
C GLU A 163 -3.08 27.58 -16.86
N GLY A 164 -3.78 27.61 -15.72
CA GLY A 164 -5.16 28.12 -15.65
C GLY A 164 -6.22 27.19 -16.26
N ALA A 165 -5.86 25.98 -16.71
CA ALA A 165 -6.79 25.03 -17.31
C ALA A 165 -7.95 24.65 -16.36
N ARG A 166 -7.73 24.61 -15.04
CA ARG A 166 -8.79 24.38 -14.03
C ARG A 166 -9.97 25.35 -14.17
N TRP A 167 -9.76 26.54 -14.74
CA TRP A 167 -10.84 27.51 -14.97
C TRP A 167 -11.30 27.59 -16.43
N ARG A 168 -10.36 27.49 -17.39
CA ARG A 168 -10.61 27.76 -18.82
C ARG A 168 -10.96 26.52 -19.64
N PHE A 169 -10.71 25.33 -19.13
CA PHE A 169 -10.95 24.09 -19.87
C PHE A 169 -12.45 23.84 -20.09
N ASN A 170 -12.78 23.28 -21.24
CA ASN A 170 -14.13 22.84 -21.58
C ASN A 170 -14.05 21.48 -22.29
N ALA A 171 -14.64 20.45 -21.68
CA ALA A 171 -14.63 19.09 -22.22
C ALA A 171 -15.37 18.96 -23.57
N SER A 172 -16.27 19.89 -23.91
CA SER A 172 -16.95 19.88 -25.21
C SER A 172 -16.01 20.12 -26.39
N HIS A 173 -14.84 20.73 -26.15
CA HIS A 173 -13.81 20.95 -27.17
C HIS A 173 -12.96 19.70 -27.45
N LEU A 174 -13.07 18.66 -26.61
CA LEU A 174 -12.41 17.39 -26.88
C LEU A 174 -13.20 16.57 -27.91
N PRO A 175 -12.50 15.84 -28.78
CA PRO A 175 -13.07 14.72 -29.54
C PRO A 175 -13.84 13.75 -28.63
N ALA A 176 -14.95 13.21 -29.12
CA ALA A 176 -15.87 12.41 -28.31
C ALA A 176 -15.20 11.18 -27.68
N ASP A 177 -14.30 10.54 -28.43
CA ASP A 177 -13.52 9.36 -28.04
C ASP A 177 -12.48 9.65 -26.95
N GLN A 178 -12.11 10.91 -26.71
CA GLN A 178 -11.18 11.32 -25.66
C GLN A 178 -11.86 11.65 -24.33
N ARG A 179 -13.14 12.05 -24.37
CA ARG A 179 -13.86 12.60 -23.20
C ARG A 179 -13.88 11.64 -22.02
N ALA A 180 -14.05 10.34 -22.27
CA ALA A 180 -14.09 9.32 -21.23
C ALA A 180 -12.74 9.18 -20.50
N ARG A 181 -11.62 9.17 -21.24
CA ARG A 181 -10.27 9.16 -20.65
C ARG A 181 -10.03 10.44 -19.85
N TYR A 182 -10.40 11.60 -20.38
CA TYR A 182 -10.20 12.87 -19.68
C TYR A 182 -10.97 12.95 -18.36
N CYS A 183 -12.25 12.56 -18.35
CA CYS A 183 -13.06 12.67 -17.14
C CYS A 183 -12.65 11.70 -16.03
N LEU A 184 -12.00 10.58 -16.38
CA LEU A 184 -11.53 9.55 -15.44
C LEU A 184 -10.07 9.77 -15.00
N LEU A 185 -9.18 10.17 -15.90
CA LEU A 185 -7.74 10.24 -15.65
C LEU A 185 -7.25 11.64 -15.23
N VAL A 186 -7.91 12.69 -15.71
CA VAL A 186 -7.59 14.09 -15.38
C VAL A 186 -8.84 14.87 -14.95
N PRO A 187 -9.60 14.36 -13.95
CA PRO A 187 -10.87 14.95 -13.54
C PRO A 187 -10.71 16.40 -13.06
N ARG A 188 -9.50 16.82 -12.64
CA ARG A 188 -9.20 18.19 -12.23
C ARG A 188 -9.54 19.23 -13.31
N ILE A 189 -9.33 18.98 -14.60
CA ILE A 189 -9.62 20.01 -15.62
C ILE A 189 -11.03 19.90 -16.17
N VAL A 190 -11.63 18.70 -16.09
CA VAL A 190 -13.00 18.45 -16.54
C VAL A 190 -14.00 18.89 -15.48
N SER A 191 -13.74 18.59 -14.21
CA SER A 191 -14.63 18.94 -13.11
C SER A 191 -14.78 20.46 -12.99
N PRO A 192 -16.01 20.94 -12.89
CA PRO A 192 -16.33 22.36 -12.82
C PRO A 192 -15.89 22.94 -11.48
N HIS A 193 -15.15 24.05 -11.57
CA HIS A 193 -14.55 24.70 -10.41
C HIS A 193 -15.62 25.07 -9.35
N PRO A 194 -15.38 24.78 -8.05
CA PRO A 194 -16.36 25.06 -7.00
C PRO A 194 -16.87 26.51 -6.96
N SER A 195 -15.99 27.48 -7.30
CA SER A 195 -16.34 28.91 -7.33
C SER A 195 -16.96 29.39 -8.64
N ARG A 196 -17.17 28.54 -9.66
CA ARG A 196 -17.80 28.92 -10.93
C ARG A 196 -19.32 29.09 -10.81
N GLY A 197 -19.89 28.82 -9.64
CA GLY A 197 -21.33 28.82 -9.40
C GLY A 197 -22.00 27.55 -9.92
N THR A 198 -23.33 27.52 -9.92
CA THR A 198 -24.14 26.38 -10.36
C THR A 198 -25.15 26.78 -11.43
N ASP A 199 -24.88 27.85 -12.18
CA ASP A 199 -25.83 28.46 -13.12
C ASP A 199 -25.82 27.80 -14.50
N VAL A 200 -24.79 26.99 -14.78
CA VAL A 200 -24.65 26.22 -16.03
C VAL A 200 -24.83 24.74 -15.71
N ALA A 201 -25.65 24.04 -16.50
CA ALA A 201 -25.87 22.60 -16.38
C ALA A 201 -24.57 21.81 -16.59
N PHE A 202 -24.42 20.68 -15.89
CA PHE A 202 -23.30 19.75 -16.12
C PHE A 202 -23.56 18.85 -17.31
N SER A 203 -22.49 18.58 -18.04
CA SER A 203 -22.37 17.52 -19.03
C SER A 203 -22.01 16.17 -18.38
N TRP A 204 -22.20 15.05 -19.08
CA TRP A 204 -21.84 13.73 -18.54
C TRP A 204 -20.35 13.59 -18.17
N PRO A 205 -19.36 14.20 -18.87
CA PRO A 205 -17.96 14.14 -18.42
C PRO A 205 -17.76 14.87 -17.09
N GLU A 206 -18.43 16.01 -16.89
CA GLU A 206 -18.37 16.77 -15.63
C GLU A 206 -19.00 15.98 -14.48
N ALA A 207 -20.12 15.28 -14.74
CA ALA A 207 -20.74 14.39 -13.75
C ALA A 207 -19.78 13.27 -13.32
N ILE A 208 -19.11 12.59 -14.27
CA ILE A 208 -18.10 11.57 -13.95
C ILE A 208 -16.97 12.18 -13.11
N SER A 209 -16.39 13.31 -13.55
CA SER A 209 -15.26 13.91 -12.84
C SER A 209 -15.58 14.37 -11.43
N VAL A 210 -16.80 14.82 -11.16
CA VAL A 210 -17.28 15.17 -9.81
C VAL A 210 -17.34 13.94 -8.89
N ILE A 211 -17.72 12.78 -9.42
CA ILE A 211 -17.71 11.50 -8.70
C ILE A 211 -16.25 11.09 -8.42
N ILE A 212 -15.37 11.15 -9.42
CA ILE A 212 -13.95 10.80 -9.27
C ILE A 212 -13.23 11.75 -8.30
N GLU A 213 -13.61 13.03 -8.23
CA GLU A 213 -13.13 14.00 -7.23
C GLU A 213 -13.68 13.74 -5.81
N GLY A 214 -14.49 12.70 -5.60
CA GLY A 214 -15.02 12.34 -4.29
C GLY A 214 -16.11 13.29 -3.80
N THR A 215 -16.85 13.93 -4.71
CA THR A 215 -17.97 14.85 -4.37
C THR A 215 -19.28 14.49 -5.06
N PRO A 216 -19.72 13.20 -5.02
CA PRO A 216 -20.91 12.74 -5.73
C PRO A 216 -22.20 13.52 -5.39
N GLU A 217 -22.30 14.06 -4.18
CA GLU A 217 -23.41 14.92 -3.73
C GLU A 217 -23.61 16.18 -4.57
N ARG A 218 -22.55 16.66 -5.23
CA ARG A 218 -22.67 17.79 -6.17
C ARG A 218 -23.53 17.42 -7.38
N TRP A 219 -23.54 16.17 -7.85
CA TRP A 219 -24.42 15.79 -8.95
C TRP A 219 -25.89 15.99 -8.56
N SER A 220 -26.31 15.46 -7.40
CA SER A 220 -27.68 15.63 -6.90
C SER A 220 -28.08 17.11 -6.74
N HIS A 221 -27.16 17.97 -6.29
CA HIS A 221 -27.38 19.41 -6.20
C HIS A 221 -27.64 20.07 -7.57
N PHE A 222 -26.96 19.61 -8.63
CA PHE A 222 -27.18 20.12 -9.99
C PHE A 222 -28.49 19.61 -10.60
N THR A 223 -28.84 18.34 -10.38
CA THR A 223 -30.14 17.77 -10.80
C THR A 223 -31.31 18.59 -10.23
N GLY A 224 -31.22 19.03 -8.97
CA GLY A 224 -32.26 19.87 -8.36
C GLY A 224 -32.39 21.29 -8.96
N LYS A 225 -31.40 21.75 -9.73
CA LYS A 225 -31.37 23.10 -10.32
C LYS A 225 -31.57 23.13 -11.82
N HIS A 226 -31.16 22.08 -12.54
CA HIS A 226 -31.17 22.02 -14.00
C HIS A 226 -31.97 20.80 -14.47
N PRO A 227 -33.13 21.00 -15.12
CA PRO A 227 -33.97 19.89 -15.63
C PRO A 227 -33.24 18.98 -16.63
N ASP A 228 -32.27 19.54 -17.35
CA ASP A 228 -31.49 18.84 -18.38
C ASP A 228 -30.39 17.92 -17.79
N VAL A 229 -30.13 18.03 -16.48
CA VAL A 229 -29.19 17.15 -15.77
C VAL A 229 -29.99 16.00 -15.15
N PRO A 230 -29.91 14.77 -15.68
CA PRO A 230 -30.65 13.65 -15.11
C PRO A 230 -30.17 13.36 -13.68
N SER A 231 -31.06 12.80 -12.86
CA SER A 231 -30.66 12.21 -11.59
C SER A 231 -29.77 10.98 -11.82
N PRO A 232 -28.93 10.56 -10.84
CA PRO A 232 -28.18 9.31 -10.98
C PRO A 232 -29.05 8.09 -11.29
N GLU A 233 -30.31 8.07 -10.83
CA GLU A 233 -31.27 7.00 -11.09
C GLU A 233 -31.80 7.06 -12.54
N ASP A 234 -32.27 8.24 -12.98
CA ASP A 234 -32.80 8.43 -14.34
C ASP A 234 -31.73 8.27 -15.42
N ALA A 235 -30.47 8.59 -15.08
CA ALA A 235 -29.34 8.53 -15.98
C ALA A 235 -29.06 7.11 -16.50
N HIS A 236 -29.46 6.05 -15.79
CA HIS A 236 -29.34 4.65 -16.26
C HIS A 236 -30.11 4.38 -17.56
N ALA A 237 -31.25 5.06 -17.77
CA ALA A 237 -32.11 4.90 -18.93
C ALA A 237 -31.96 6.03 -19.97
N HIS A 238 -31.03 6.96 -19.76
CA HIS A 238 -30.88 8.16 -20.58
C HIS A 238 -30.52 7.84 -22.04
N ASN A 239 -30.88 8.69 -23.01
CA ASN A 239 -30.62 8.40 -24.44
C ASN A 239 -29.14 8.49 -24.82
N ASP A 240 -28.38 9.37 -24.16
CA ASP A 240 -26.93 9.48 -24.30
C ASP A 240 -26.22 8.46 -23.39
N HIS A 241 -25.46 7.54 -23.99
CA HIS A 241 -24.68 6.52 -23.30
C HIS A 241 -23.63 7.07 -22.33
N GLY A 242 -23.17 8.31 -22.51
CA GLY A 242 -22.26 8.97 -21.56
C GLY A 242 -22.90 9.17 -20.19
N TRP A 243 -24.19 9.52 -20.14
CA TRP A 243 -24.95 9.61 -18.90
C TRP A 243 -25.19 8.24 -18.25
N ARG A 244 -25.41 7.19 -19.07
CA ARG A 244 -25.50 5.81 -18.56
C ARG A 244 -24.18 5.36 -17.93
N LEU A 245 -23.04 5.72 -18.54
CA LEU A 245 -21.72 5.46 -17.96
C LEU A 245 -21.54 6.20 -16.63
N ALA A 246 -21.93 7.47 -16.56
CA ALA A 246 -21.88 8.23 -15.31
C ALA A 246 -22.72 7.58 -14.20
N ALA A 247 -23.94 7.12 -14.53
CA ALA A 247 -24.83 6.42 -13.60
C ALA A 247 -24.22 5.09 -13.12
N ALA A 248 -23.62 4.32 -14.03
CA ALA A 248 -22.96 3.06 -13.71
C ALA A 248 -21.75 3.25 -12.78
N ILE A 249 -20.93 4.28 -13.03
CA ILE A 249 -19.78 4.62 -12.17
C ILE A 249 -20.27 5.09 -10.79
N TYR A 250 -21.34 5.89 -10.73
CA TYR A 250 -21.95 6.30 -9.47
C TYR A 250 -22.42 5.08 -8.66
N SER A 251 -23.22 4.19 -9.26
CA SER A 251 -23.69 2.96 -8.63
C SER A 251 -22.56 2.10 -8.08
N TRP A 252 -21.43 2.01 -8.81
CA TRP A 252 -20.26 1.27 -8.35
C TRP A 252 -19.57 1.95 -7.16
N LEU A 253 -19.24 3.24 -7.27
CA LEU A 253 -18.41 3.93 -6.27
C LEU A 253 -19.18 4.29 -5.00
N THR A 254 -20.49 4.55 -5.08
CA THR A 254 -21.31 4.90 -3.90
C THR A 254 -22.11 3.72 -3.35
N GLY A 255 -22.41 2.72 -4.18
CA GLY A 255 -23.29 1.60 -3.82
C GLY A 255 -22.65 0.21 -3.94
N GLY A 256 -21.44 0.09 -4.51
CA GLY A 256 -20.80 -1.21 -4.77
C GLY A 256 -21.42 -2.02 -5.91
N ILE A 257 -22.37 -1.44 -6.66
CA ILE A 257 -23.17 -2.12 -7.70
C ILE A 257 -22.48 -1.89 -9.06
N HIS A 258 -22.02 -2.96 -9.70
CA HIS A 258 -21.18 -2.90 -10.92
C HIS A 258 -21.84 -3.53 -12.15
N GLU A 259 -22.98 -4.19 -11.99
CA GLU A 259 -23.79 -4.79 -13.06
C GLU A 259 -24.17 -3.79 -14.19
N PRO A 260 -24.44 -2.50 -13.90
CA PRO A 260 -24.64 -1.51 -14.96
C PRO A 260 -23.41 -1.31 -15.87
N LEU A 261 -22.19 -1.43 -15.35
CA LEU A 261 -20.96 -1.37 -16.16
C LEU A 261 -20.88 -2.56 -17.13
N GLN A 262 -21.25 -3.75 -16.66
CA GLN A 262 -21.30 -4.95 -17.49
C GLN A 262 -22.37 -4.86 -18.59
N THR A 263 -23.50 -4.22 -18.29
CA THR A 263 -24.58 -3.98 -19.26
C THR A 263 -24.11 -3.05 -20.40
N LEU A 264 -23.37 -1.99 -20.07
CA LEU A 264 -22.80 -1.09 -21.08
C LEU A 264 -21.76 -1.77 -21.96
N LEU A 265 -20.98 -2.67 -21.38
CA LEU A 265 -19.93 -3.44 -22.06
C LEU A 265 -20.47 -4.40 -23.12
N THR A 266 -21.64 -5.01 -22.88
CA THR A 266 -22.24 -6.00 -23.80
C THR A 266 -23.21 -5.40 -24.81
N ALA A 267 -23.66 -4.16 -24.61
CA ALA A 267 -24.59 -3.50 -25.51
C ALA A 267 -23.88 -3.01 -26.79
N GLU A 268 -24.22 -3.60 -27.94
CA GLU A 268 -23.69 -3.20 -29.26
C GLU A 268 -23.90 -1.71 -29.58
N SER A 269 -24.99 -1.12 -29.07
CA SER A 269 -25.32 0.30 -29.25
C SER A 269 -24.35 1.26 -28.53
N THR A 270 -23.60 0.79 -27.53
CA THR A 270 -22.67 1.63 -26.77
C THR A 270 -21.44 1.93 -27.60
N PRO A 271 -21.02 3.21 -27.76
CA PRO A 271 -19.81 3.56 -28.49
C PRO A 271 -18.53 2.84 -27.96
N PRO A 272 -17.59 2.45 -28.83
CA PRO A 272 -16.41 1.67 -28.42
C PRO A 272 -15.59 2.31 -27.29
N HIS A 273 -15.33 3.62 -27.34
CA HIS A 273 -14.57 4.33 -26.31
C HIS A 273 -15.27 4.33 -24.93
N LEU A 274 -16.61 4.36 -24.90
CA LEU A 274 -17.37 4.23 -23.65
C LEU A 274 -17.37 2.80 -23.13
N ARG A 275 -17.36 1.79 -24.02
CA ARG A 275 -17.18 0.38 -23.61
C ARG A 275 -15.80 0.16 -23.01
N SER A 276 -14.73 0.77 -23.55
CA SER A 276 -13.39 0.73 -22.97
C SER A 276 -13.36 1.32 -21.55
N ALA A 277 -13.97 2.50 -21.36
CA ALA A 277 -14.08 3.12 -20.04
C ALA A 277 -14.89 2.26 -19.05
N ALA A 278 -16.01 1.68 -19.50
CA ALA A 278 -16.81 0.75 -18.71
C ALA A 278 -16.02 -0.52 -18.35
N ALA A 279 -15.23 -1.07 -19.28
CA ALA A 279 -14.39 -2.24 -19.06
C ALA A 279 -13.32 -1.98 -18.01
N VAL A 280 -12.65 -0.82 -18.06
CA VAL A 280 -11.66 -0.43 -17.06
C VAL A 280 -12.31 -0.28 -15.68
N CYS A 281 -13.44 0.42 -15.58
CA CYS A 281 -14.14 0.57 -14.30
C CYS A 281 -14.63 -0.79 -13.76
N LEU A 282 -15.19 -1.63 -14.62
CA LEU A 282 -15.64 -2.98 -14.26
C LEU A 282 -14.46 -3.85 -13.80
N ALA A 283 -13.32 -3.78 -14.47
CA ALA A 283 -12.12 -4.51 -14.07
C ALA A 283 -11.63 -4.10 -12.68
N LEU A 284 -11.69 -2.80 -12.33
CA LEU A 284 -11.40 -2.32 -10.98
C LEU A 284 -12.42 -2.82 -9.95
N ALA A 285 -13.71 -2.84 -10.29
CA ALA A 285 -14.77 -3.36 -9.42
C ALA A 285 -14.62 -4.87 -9.15
N LEU A 286 -14.28 -5.64 -10.18
CA LEU A 286 -14.01 -7.08 -10.07
C LEU A 286 -12.71 -7.36 -9.30
N GLU A 287 -11.68 -6.54 -9.48
CA GLU A 287 -10.45 -6.57 -8.68
C GLU A 287 -10.74 -6.31 -7.19
N ASP A 288 -11.66 -5.39 -6.86
CA ASP A 288 -12.12 -5.14 -5.47
C ASP A 288 -12.75 -6.38 -4.83
N GLN A 289 -13.34 -7.27 -5.65
CA GLN A 289 -13.98 -8.53 -5.23
C GLN A 289 -13.07 -9.76 -5.41
N SER A 290 -11.76 -9.55 -5.66
CA SER A 290 -10.79 -10.63 -5.93
C SER A 290 -11.12 -11.51 -7.16
N ARG A 291 -11.97 -11.04 -8.09
CA ARG A 291 -12.35 -11.73 -9.33
C ARG A 291 -11.44 -11.33 -10.50
N ILE A 292 -10.14 -11.55 -10.34
CA ILE A 292 -9.12 -11.02 -11.26
C ILE A 292 -9.21 -11.64 -12.66
N SER A 293 -9.48 -12.94 -12.76
CA SER A 293 -9.65 -13.62 -14.06
C SER A 293 -10.83 -13.06 -14.85
N ASP A 294 -11.94 -12.74 -14.18
CA ASP A 294 -13.11 -12.12 -14.81
C ASP A 294 -12.80 -10.68 -15.26
N ALA A 295 -11.99 -9.96 -14.49
CA ALA A 295 -11.51 -8.62 -14.86
C ALA A 295 -10.63 -8.66 -16.12
N VAL A 296 -9.72 -9.63 -16.22
CA VAL A 296 -8.92 -9.86 -17.44
C VAL A 296 -9.83 -10.17 -18.63
N ALA A 297 -10.79 -11.08 -18.47
CA ALA A 297 -11.73 -11.44 -19.54
C ALA A 297 -12.57 -10.24 -20.03
N ALA A 298 -13.02 -9.38 -19.10
CA ALA A 298 -13.77 -8.18 -19.42
C ALA A 298 -12.94 -7.21 -20.30
N LEU A 299 -11.66 -7.01 -19.99
CA LEU A 299 -10.75 -6.16 -20.78
C LEU A 299 -10.44 -6.77 -22.15
N THR A 300 -10.09 -8.06 -22.19
CA THR A 300 -9.74 -8.76 -23.43
C THR A 300 -10.89 -8.72 -24.43
N SER A 301 -12.13 -8.86 -23.96
CA SER A 301 -13.33 -8.85 -24.82
C SER A 301 -13.57 -7.54 -25.59
N GLN A 302 -12.95 -6.44 -25.17
CA GLN A 302 -13.15 -5.11 -25.78
C GLN A 302 -12.08 -4.73 -26.79
N HIS A 303 -11.08 -5.58 -27.02
CA HIS A 303 -10.10 -5.36 -28.08
C HIS A 303 -10.77 -5.45 -29.46
N SER A 304 -10.58 -4.42 -30.27
CA SER A 304 -11.10 -4.34 -31.63
C SER A 304 -10.14 -3.56 -32.51
N GLU A 305 -10.07 -3.90 -33.80
CA GLU A 305 -9.27 -3.15 -34.78
C GLU A 305 -9.72 -1.67 -34.86
N THR A 306 -11.01 -1.41 -34.66
CA THR A 306 -11.65 -0.08 -34.75
C THR A 306 -11.39 0.84 -33.56
N LEU A 307 -10.80 0.34 -32.47
CA LEU A 307 -10.47 1.17 -31.31
C LEU A 307 -9.29 2.10 -31.59
N SER A 308 -9.31 3.29 -30.98
CA SER A 308 -8.16 4.19 -30.97
C SER A 308 -6.95 3.52 -30.30
N ASN A 309 -5.73 3.86 -30.72
CA ASN A 309 -4.52 3.33 -30.08
C ASN A 309 -4.43 3.76 -28.60
N SER A 310 -4.96 4.93 -28.25
CA SER A 310 -5.01 5.38 -26.86
C SER A 310 -5.89 4.47 -25.98
N ASP A 311 -7.04 4.03 -26.49
CA ASP A 311 -7.93 3.10 -25.77
C ASP A 311 -7.37 1.69 -25.72
N LYS A 312 -6.77 1.19 -26.81
CA LYS A 312 -6.06 -0.10 -26.81
C LYS A 312 -4.97 -0.12 -25.75
N GLY A 313 -4.13 0.91 -25.73
CA GLY A 313 -3.09 1.06 -24.73
C GLY A 313 -3.62 1.15 -23.30
N TRP A 314 -4.79 1.77 -23.09
CA TRP A 314 -5.43 1.83 -21.78
C TRP A 314 -5.90 0.46 -21.30
N LEU A 315 -6.56 -0.32 -22.17
CA LEU A 315 -6.96 -1.69 -21.87
C LEU A 315 -5.75 -2.59 -21.60
N ASP A 316 -4.72 -2.50 -22.44
CA ASP A 316 -3.47 -3.27 -22.32
C ASP A 316 -2.76 -3.04 -20.99
N ILE A 317 -2.68 -1.80 -20.49
CA ILE A 317 -2.07 -1.50 -19.17
C ILE A 317 -2.81 -2.23 -18.05
N HIS A 318 -4.14 -2.18 -18.05
CA HIS A 318 -4.94 -2.82 -17.02
C HIS A 318 -4.86 -4.34 -17.12
N GLN A 319 -4.85 -4.89 -18.34
CA GLN A 319 -4.65 -6.32 -18.56
C GLN A 319 -3.27 -6.76 -18.06
N ALA A 320 -2.21 -6.04 -18.43
CA ALA A 320 -0.85 -6.31 -17.97
C ALA A 320 -0.74 -6.32 -16.45
N ARG A 321 -1.36 -5.33 -15.79
CA ARG A 321 -1.40 -5.27 -14.32
C ARG A 321 -2.08 -6.48 -13.71
N LEU A 322 -3.28 -6.84 -14.18
CA LEU A 322 -4.06 -7.94 -13.61
C LEU A 322 -3.40 -9.29 -13.85
N LEU A 323 -2.79 -9.51 -15.03
CA LEU A 323 -1.97 -10.69 -15.33
C LEU A 323 -0.79 -10.79 -14.36
N ALA A 324 -0.12 -9.65 -14.07
CA ALA A 324 0.94 -9.61 -13.08
C ALA A 324 0.47 -9.93 -11.65
N GLU A 325 -0.77 -9.55 -11.29
CA GLU A 325 -1.32 -9.84 -9.96
C GLU A 325 -1.65 -11.34 -9.75
N ILE A 326 -1.97 -12.09 -10.81
CA ILE A 326 -2.21 -13.54 -10.76
C ILE A 326 -0.95 -14.38 -11.02
N GLY A 327 0.19 -13.75 -11.33
CA GLY A 327 1.46 -14.42 -11.57
C GLY A 327 1.73 -14.81 -13.03
N ASP A 328 0.89 -14.39 -13.99
CA ASP A 328 1.17 -14.55 -15.42
C ASP A 328 2.15 -13.47 -15.90
N HIS A 329 3.42 -13.69 -15.59
CA HIS A 329 4.48 -12.72 -15.86
C HIS A 329 4.73 -12.52 -17.36
N ALA A 330 4.65 -13.60 -18.14
CA ALA A 330 4.87 -13.54 -19.58
C ALA A 330 3.76 -12.76 -20.29
N GLY A 331 2.49 -13.07 -19.96
CA GLY A 331 1.35 -12.32 -20.48
C GLY A 331 1.36 -10.86 -20.04
N ALA A 332 1.80 -10.57 -18.82
CA ALA A 332 1.96 -9.19 -18.35
C ALA A 332 3.00 -8.39 -19.15
N ILE A 333 4.15 -9.00 -19.48
CA ILE A 333 5.19 -8.37 -20.30
C ILE A 333 4.69 -8.16 -21.75
N GLU A 334 3.98 -9.12 -22.32
CA GLU A 334 3.42 -8.99 -23.67
C GLU A 334 2.42 -7.82 -23.72
N ALA A 335 1.48 -7.77 -22.78
CA ALA A 335 0.48 -6.70 -22.72
C ALA A 335 1.11 -5.32 -22.47
N VAL A 336 2.13 -5.18 -21.60
CA VAL A 336 2.78 -3.87 -21.39
C VAL A 336 3.58 -3.41 -22.61
N ASN A 337 4.16 -4.33 -23.39
CA ASN A 337 4.81 -4.00 -24.65
C ASN A 337 3.80 -3.55 -25.71
N SER A 338 2.65 -4.23 -25.80
CA SER A 338 1.52 -3.79 -26.63
C SER A 338 1.07 -2.38 -26.25
N ALA A 339 0.88 -2.11 -24.95
CA ALA A 339 0.54 -0.78 -24.46
C ALA A 339 1.55 0.29 -24.88
N ASN A 340 2.85 0.01 -24.75
CA ASN A 340 3.91 0.94 -25.14
C ASN A 340 3.87 1.26 -26.64
N ILE A 341 3.61 0.27 -27.50
CA ILE A 341 3.47 0.48 -28.94
C ILE A 341 2.25 1.37 -29.22
N HIS A 342 1.08 0.99 -28.70
CA HIS A 342 -0.17 1.73 -28.90
C HIS A 342 -0.04 3.17 -28.40
N LEU A 343 0.40 3.38 -27.17
CA LEU A 343 0.54 4.71 -26.57
C LEU A 343 1.65 5.53 -27.22
N GLY A 344 2.73 4.90 -27.73
CA GLY A 344 3.82 5.59 -28.43
C GLY A 344 3.37 6.26 -29.73
N THR A 345 2.31 5.74 -30.36
CA THR A 345 1.70 6.31 -31.58
C THR A 345 0.60 7.33 -31.30
N GLY A 346 0.16 7.48 -30.04
CA GLY A 346 -0.88 8.44 -29.65
C GLY A 346 -0.41 9.91 -29.56
N PRO A 347 -1.35 10.87 -29.46
CA PRO A 347 -1.04 12.30 -29.41
C PRO A 347 -0.07 12.66 -28.28
N ARG A 348 0.98 13.44 -28.58
CA ARG A 348 2.03 13.77 -27.59
C ARG A 348 1.60 14.81 -26.55
N ASP A 349 0.62 15.63 -26.86
CA ASP A 349 0.13 16.71 -25.97
C ASP A 349 -1.16 16.31 -25.22
N ASP A 350 -1.53 15.03 -25.26
CA ASP A 350 -2.68 14.50 -24.53
C ASP A 350 -2.25 14.05 -23.12
N VAL A 351 -2.65 14.83 -22.10
CA VAL A 351 -2.35 14.58 -20.69
C VAL A 351 -2.91 13.26 -20.16
N ALA A 352 -4.00 12.76 -20.74
CA ALA A 352 -4.55 11.45 -20.38
C ALA A 352 -3.63 10.33 -20.91
N VAL A 353 -3.13 10.46 -22.13
CA VAL A 353 -2.16 9.52 -22.72
C VAL A 353 -0.80 9.59 -22.01
N GLU A 354 -0.35 10.77 -21.59
CA GLU A 354 0.85 10.91 -20.75
C GLU A 354 0.74 10.09 -19.46
N ALA A 355 -0.40 10.17 -18.75
CA ALA A 355 -0.62 9.40 -17.54
C ALA A 355 -0.55 7.89 -17.77
N LEU A 356 -1.09 7.41 -18.90
CA LEU A 356 -1.04 6.01 -19.30
C LEU A 356 0.39 5.57 -19.66
N ARG A 357 1.15 6.38 -20.39
CA ARG A 357 2.57 6.09 -20.68
C ARG A 357 3.40 5.97 -19.40
N SER A 358 3.17 6.86 -18.43
CA SER A 358 3.79 6.76 -17.10
C SER A 358 3.50 5.40 -16.44
N ALA A 359 2.26 4.93 -16.54
CA ALA A 359 1.85 3.64 -15.97
C ALA A 359 2.51 2.45 -16.67
N ALA A 360 2.58 2.45 -18.00
CA ALA A 360 3.23 1.39 -18.77
C ALA A 360 4.73 1.28 -18.45
N ILE A 361 5.43 2.43 -18.39
CA ILE A 361 6.87 2.48 -18.06
C ILE A 361 7.11 1.99 -16.62
N TRP A 362 6.29 2.45 -15.66
CA TRP A 362 6.37 1.99 -14.29
C TRP A 362 6.12 0.48 -14.18
N LEU A 363 5.09 -0.03 -14.84
CA LEU A 363 4.74 -1.44 -14.80
C LEU A 363 5.87 -2.31 -15.35
N LEU A 364 6.42 -1.95 -16.52
CA LEU A 364 7.57 -2.64 -17.11
C LEU A 364 8.75 -2.67 -16.13
N PHE A 365 9.11 -1.53 -15.54
CA PHE A 365 10.16 -1.46 -14.52
C PHE A 365 9.90 -2.37 -13.32
N THR A 366 8.65 -2.47 -12.85
CA THR A 366 8.31 -3.37 -11.74
C THR A 366 8.32 -4.85 -12.10
N LEU A 367 8.04 -5.19 -13.37
CA LEU A 367 8.10 -6.55 -13.89
C LEU A 367 9.55 -6.99 -14.14
N THR A 368 10.45 -6.08 -14.53
CA THR A 368 11.87 -6.42 -14.69
C THR A 368 12.51 -6.83 -13.36
N ASP A 369 13.26 -7.94 -13.38
CA ASP A 369 14.00 -8.44 -12.22
C ASP A 369 14.94 -7.35 -11.67
N ARG A 370 15.08 -7.30 -10.35
CA ARG A 370 15.90 -6.29 -9.67
C ARG A 370 17.36 -6.34 -10.10
N THR A 371 17.88 -7.51 -10.47
CA THR A 371 19.25 -7.68 -10.96
C THR A 371 19.47 -7.06 -12.33
N ASP A 372 18.41 -6.94 -13.13
CA ASP A 372 18.45 -6.47 -14.51
C ASP A 372 18.10 -4.98 -14.63
N ARG A 373 17.73 -4.33 -13.53
CA ARG A 373 17.46 -2.89 -13.47
C ARG A 373 18.76 -2.10 -13.53
N THR A 374 18.82 -1.15 -14.45
CA THR A 374 19.95 -0.25 -14.67
C THR A 374 19.66 1.17 -14.18
N ASP A 375 20.69 1.99 -13.97
CA ASP A 375 20.53 3.42 -13.67
C ASP A 375 19.73 4.15 -14.75
N GLN A 376 19.86 3.72 -16.02
CA GLN A 376 19.06 4.24 -17.12
C GLN A 376 17.58 3.91 -16.95
N SER A 377 17.23 2.66 -16.60
CA SER A 377 15.84 2.27 -16.35
C SER A 377 15.20 3.07 -15.20
N MET A 378 15.98 3.44 -14.18
CA MET A 378 15.52 4.33 -13.11
C MET A 378 15.28 5.75 -13.62
N THR A 379 16.21 6.28 -14.43
CA THR A 379 16.09 7.62 -15.04
C THR A 379 14.85 7.72 -15.92
N ASP A 380 14.58 6.70 -16.73
CA ASP A 380 13.42 6.63 -17.61
C ASP A 380 12.12 6.64 -16.81
N VAL A 381 12.05 5.88 -15.71
CA VAL A 381 10.89 5.86 -14.80
C VAL A 381 10.67 7.21 -14.13
N VAL A 382 11.72 7.83 -13.58
CA VAL A 382 11.63 9.12 -12.90
C VAL A 382 11.13 10.19 -13.88
N THR A 383 11.68 10.20 -15.10
CA THR A 383 11.25 11.12 -16.17
C THR A 383 9.80 10.87 -16.57
N ALA A 384 9.41 9.61 -16.73
CA ALA A 384 8.06 9.23 -17.12
C ALA A 384 7.00 9.58 -16.06
N LEU A 385 7.35 9.60 -14.78
CA LEU A 385 6.42 9.96 -13.68
C LEU A 385 6.26 11.47 -13.48
N ASP A 386 7.11 12.28 -14.10
CA ASP A 386 7.11 13.74 -13.98
C ASP A 386 6.19 14.39 -15.04
N THR A 387 4.88 14.17 -14.87
CA THR A 387 3.85 14.62 -15.83
C THR A 387 2.82 15.55 -15.19
N THR A 388 2.12 16.33 -16.03
CA THR A 388 1.05 17.22 -15.60
C THR A 388 -0.04 16.48 -14.81
N ALA A 389 -0.44 15.29 -15.29
CA ALA A 389 -1.43 14.45 -14.61
C ALA A 389 -0.95 13.99 -13.22
N SER A 390 0.33 13.63 -13.09
CA SER A 390 0.97 13.27 -11.81
C SER A 390 0.93 14.43 -10.82
N TRP A 391 1.30 15.65 -11.25
CA TRP A 391 1.26 16.85 -10.41
C TRP A 391 -0.17 17.20 -9.96
N TRP A 392 -1.14 17.10 -10.86
CA TRP A 392 -2.55 17.35 -10.51
C TRP A 392 -3.11 16.33 -9.53
N ARG A 393 -2.73 15.05 -9.63
CA ARG A 393 -3.10 14.02 -8.67
C ARG A 393 -2.48 14.23 -7.29
N ARG A 394 -1.27 14.80 -7.20
CA ARG A 394 -0.63 15.14 -5.91
C ARG A 394 -1.39 16.21 -5.13
N TYR A 395 -2.19 17.05 -5.78
CA TYR A 395 -2.97 18.10 -5.12
C TYR A 395 -4.01 17.56 -4.11
N PRO A 396 -4.95 16.67 -4.48
CA PRO A 396 -5.87 16.07 -3.51
C PRO A 396 -5.11 15.29 -2.43
N MET A 397 -4.04 14.57 -2.77
CA MET A 397 -3.21 13.88 -1.76
C MET A 397 -2.64 14.83 -0.70
N SER A 398 -2.05 15.96 -1.13
CA SER A 398 -1.51 16.98 -0.22
C SER A 398 -2.60 17.66 0.61
N THR A 399 -3.76 17.92 0.00
CA THR A 399 -4.89 18.58 0.68
C THR A 399 -5.48 17.65 1.74
N GLY A 400 -5.70 16.38 1.39
CA GLY A 400 -6.17 15.35 2.30
C GLY A 400 -5.22 15.12 3.47
N LEU A 401 -3.89 15.12 3.24
CA LEU A 401 -2.90 15.02 4.31
C LEU A 401 -2.92 16.23 5.24
N SER A 402 -3.03 17.45 4.70
CA SER A 402 -3.14 18.66 5.52
C SER A 402 -4.38 18.60 6.41
N ARG A 403 -5.53 18.22 5.84
CA ARG A 403 -6.79 18.07 6.59
C ARG A 403 -6.72 16.94 7.62
N ALA A 404 -6.03 15.84 7.32
CA ALA A 404 -5.80 14.75 8.28
C ALA A 404 -4.95 15.22 9.47
N LEU A 405 -3.90 16.00 9.21
CA LEU A 405 -3.10 16.63 10.25
C LEU A 405 -3.93 17.59 11.10
N ASP A 406 -4.75 18.44 10.48
CA ASP A 406 -5.66 19.35 11.18
C ASP A 406 -6.65 18.58 12.07
N ARG A 407 -7.19 17.46 11.57
CA ARG A 407 -8.10 16.58 12.34
C ARG A 407 -7.40 16.01 13.58
N VAL A 408 -6.20 15.47 13.42
CA VAL A 408 -5.39 14.94 14.53
C VAL A 408 -5.03 16.05 15.52
N PHE A 409 -4.64 17.22 15.02
CA PHE A 409 -4.30 18.36 15.87
C PHE A 409 -5.51 18.88 16.66
N LYS A 410 -6.68 19.03 16.04
CA LYS A 410 -7.93 19.40 16.72
C LYS A 410 -8.31 18.41 17.81
N GLN A 411 -8.14 17.11 17.55
CA GLN A 411 -8.38 16.08 18.56
C GLN A 411 -7.39 16.19 19.72
N TRP A 412 -6.10 16.39 19.42
CA TRP A 412 -5.05 16.54 20.42
C TRP A 412 -5.23 17.82 21.24
N SER A 413 -5.61 18.94 20.62
CA SER A 413 -5.86 20.23 21.28
C SER A 413 -7.20 20.28 22.01
N GLN A 414 -8.02 19.21 21.92
CA GLN A 414 -9.36 19.13 22.48
C GLN A 414 -10.27 20.27 22.00
N ASP A 415 -10.13 20.65 20.72
CA ASP A 415 -10.95 21.69 20.11
C ASP A 415 -12.45 21.29 20.21
N PRO A 416 -13.28 22.07 20.92
CA PRO A 416 -14.69 21.76 21.10
C PRO A 416 -15.53 22.01 19.83
N ALA A 417 -14.95 22.58 18.77
CA ALA A 417 -15.61 22.77 17.49
C ALA A 417 -15.83 21.44 16.75
N VAL A 418 -16.80 20.64 17.22
CA VAL A 418 -17.29 19.48 16.49
C VAL A 418 -18.14 19.98 15.32
N GLN A 419 -17.62 19.89 14.10
CA GLN A 419 -18.43 20.07 12.89
C GLN A 419 -19.24 18.80 12.66
N ILE A 420 -20.47 18.76 13.17
CA ILE A 420 -21.34 17.57 13.23
C ILE A 420 -21.93 17.16 11.86
N PHE A 421 -21.69 17.91 10.78
CA PHE A 421 -22.35 17.67 9.49
C PHE A 421 -21.45 17.89 8.25
N GLU A 422 -20.13 17.86 8.40
CA GLU A 422 -19.23 18.03 7.25
C GLU A 422 -18.90 16.66 6.64
N ALA A 423 -18.96 16.56 5.30
CA ALA A 423 -18.49 15.39 4.57
C ALA A 423 -17.04 15.05 4.98
N ASP A 424 -16.68 13.76 4.93
CA ASP A 424 -15.30 13.33 5.26
C ASP A 424 -14.33 13.74 4.14
N THR A 425 -14.01 15.04 4.10
CA THR A 425 -13.17 15.64 3.06
C THR A 425 -11.74 15.08 3.05
N VAL A 426 -11.25 14.58 4.18
CA VAL A 426 -9.97 13.85 4.26
C VAL A 426 -10.06 12.54 3.48
N HIS A 427 -11.12 11.76 3.74
CA HIS A 427 -11.34 10.51 3.03
C HIS A 427 -11.49 10.76 1.53
N ASN A 428 -12.36 11.70 1.15
CA ASN A 428 -12.69 11.98 -0.25
C ASN A 428 -11.45 12.38 -1.06
N ASP A 429 -10.60 13.26 -0.52
CA ASP A 429 -9.38 13.70 -1.18
C ASP A 429 -8.38 12.54 -1.40
N LEU A 430 -8.10 11.76 -0.35
CA LEU A 430 -7.14 10.65 -0.43
C LEU A 430 -7.68 9.49 -1.28
N TYR A 431 -8.98 9.23 -1.18
CA TYR A 431 -9.69 8.26 -2.01
C TYR A 431 -9.64 8.67 -3.48
N SER A 432 -9.94 9.94 -3.80
CA SER A 432 -9.86 10.49 -5.16
C SER A 432 -8.45 10.37 -5.74
N ALA A 433 -7.42 10.74 -4.98
CA ALA A 433 -6.03 10.58 -5.41
C ALA A 433 -5.70 9.11 -5.74
N GLY A 434 -6.16 8.17 -4.90
CA GLY A 434 -6.01 6.74 -5.12
C GLY A 434 -6.78 6.24 -6.34
N LEU A 435 -8.04 6.65 -6.51
CA LEU A 435 -8.91 6.25 -7.61
C LEU A 435 -8.36 6.71 -8.96
N ILE A 436 -7.89 7.96 -9.06
CA ILE A 436 -7.24 8.48 -10.27
C ILE A 436 -5.99 7.66 -10.62
N ALA A 437 -5.17 7.29 -9.62
CA ALA A 437 -4.02 6.42 -9.84
C ALA A 437 -4.44 5.02 -10.34
N ARG A 438 -5.49 4.42 -9.76
CA ARG A 438 -6.02 3.11 -10.20
C ARG A 438 -6.51 3.14 -11.63
N LEU A 439 -7.31 4.16 -11.98
CA LEU A 439 -7.86 4.36 -13.33
C LEU A 439 -6.76 4.59 -14.37
N SER A 440 -5.64 5.20 -13.96
CA SER A 440 -4.47 5.39 -14.82
C SER A 440 -3.59 4.15 -14.96
N GLY A 441 -3.82 3.10 -14.16
CA GLY A 441 -2.94 1.92 -14.11
C GLY A 441 -1.69 2.07 -13.21
N LEU A 442 -1.57 3.14 -12.43
CA LEU A 442 -0.41 3.43 -11.57
C LEU A 442 -0.53 2.77 -10.18
N SER A 443 -0.28 1.46 -10.11
CA SER A 443 -0.45 0.67 -8.89
C SER A 443 0.34 1.18 -7.69
N ALA A 444 1.57 1.65 -7.88
CA ALA A 444 2.40 2.13 -6.76
C ALA A 444 1.85 3.41 -6.12
N GLU A 445 1.31 4.31 -6.94
CA GLU A 445 0.70 5.57 -6.51
C GLU A 445 -0.64 5.29 -5.81
N TRP A 446 -1.44 4.35 -6.34
CA TRP A 446 -2.62 3.84 -5.63
C TRP A 446 -2.23 3.25 -4.27
N ASN A 447 -1.23 2.37 -4.22
CA ASN A 447 -0.77 1.77 -2.97
C ASN A 447 -0.32 2.81 -1.93
N ALA A 448 0.23 3.94 -2.37
CA ALA A 448 0.62 5.07 -1.51
C ALA A 448 -0.59 5.86 -1.01
N ALA A 449 -1.51 6.22 -1.89
CA ALA A 449 -2.74 6.93 -1.52
C ALA A 449 -3.63 6.09 -0.60
N ALA A 450 -3.89 4.82 -0.96
CA ALA A 450 -4.66 3.87 -0.18
C ALA A 450 -4.07 3.63 1.22
N GLY A 451 -2.75 3.42 1.32
CA GLY A 451 -2.09 3.27 2.61
C GLY A 451 -2.15 4.55 3.46
N THR A 452 -2.09 5.73 2.84
CA THR A 452 -2.23 7.01 3.53
C THR A 452 -3.66 7.24 4.02
N LEU A 453 -4.65 6.89 3.20
CA LEU A 453 -6.06 6.94 3.57
C LEU A 453 -6.35 6.07 4.78
N ALA A 454 -5.96 4.79 4.73
CA ALA A 454 -6.15 3.89 5.86
C ALA A 454 -5.48 4.41 7.15
N LYS A 455 -4.27 4.98 7.05
CA LYS A 455 -3.60 5.59 8.21
C LYS A 455 -4.36 6.80 8.74
N ALA A 456 -4.88 7.68 7.89
CA ALA A 456 -5.68 8.83 8.31
C ALA A 456 -6.94 8.38 9.06
N ASP A 457 -7.62 7.34 8.57
CA ASP A 457 -8.82 6.76 9.18
C ASP A 457 -8.52 6.12 10.55
N LEU A 458 -7.40 5.42 10.67
CA LEU A 458 -6.98 4.71 11.89
C LEU A 458 -6.37 5.65 12.96
N SER A 459 -5.93 6.85 12.59
CA SER A 459 -5.17 7.74 13.50
C SER A 459 -6.03 8.43 14.55
N THR A 460 -7.35 8.49 14.38
CA THR A 460 -8.24 9.30 15.25
C THR A 460 -8.86 8.52 16.42
N GLY A 461 -8.61 7.22 16.52
CA GLY A 461 -9.01 6.38 17.67
C GLY A 461 -10.52 6.25 17.93
N ARG A 462 -11.39 6.85 17.09
CA ARG A 462 -12.87 6.79 17.16
C ARG A 462 -13.48 6.11 15.94
N THR A 463 -12.74 5.19 15.34
CA THR A 463 -13.15 4.49 14.11
C THR A 463 -14.21 3.44 14.45
N SER A 464 -15.35 3.45 13.76
CA SER A 464 -16.36 2.38 13.83
C SER A 464 -15.77 1.04 13.38
N ASP A 465 -16.34 -0.08 13.82
CA ASP A 465 -15.90 -1.42 13.43
C ASP A 465 -15.87 -1.63 11.90
N GLU A 466 -16.86 -1.12 11.16
CA GLU A 466 -16.91 -1.16 9.69
C GLU A 466 -15.68 -0.47 9.09
N ARG A 467 -15.48 0.81 9.46
CA ARG A 467 -14.35 1.59 8.97
C ARG A 467 -12.98 1.04 9.38
N LEU A 468 -12.90 0.39 10.54
CA LEU A 468 -11.70 -0.32 10.99
C LEU A 468 -11.39 -1.50 10.07
N VAL A 469 -12.40 -2.32 9.76
CA VAL A 469 -12.29 -3.45 8.84
C VAL A 469 -11.89 -2.98 7.44
N GLU A 470 -12.57 -1.96 6.90
CA GLU A 470 -12.26 -1.37 5.59
C GLU A 470 -10.83 -0.82 5.52
N SER A 471 -10.37 -0.10 6.55
CA SER A 471 -9.03 0.48 6.57
C SER A 471 -7.94 -0.59 6.65
N ILE A 472 -8.18 -1.67 7.40
CA ILE A 472 -7.25 -2.81 7.50
C ILE A 472 -7.21 -3.57 6.16
N ASP A 473 -8.35 -3.82 5.53
CA ASP A 473 -8.40 -4.43 4.20
C ASP A 473 -7.73 -3.53 3.13
N LEU A 474 -7.87 -2.21 3.24
CA LEU A 474 -7.18 -1.27 2.36
C LEU A 474 -5.65 -1.32 2.54
N LEU A 475 -5.13 -1.45 3.77
CA LEU A 475 -3.69 -1.71 4.01
C LEU A 475 -3.24 -3.05 3.42
N ARG A 476 -4.11 -4.07 3.48
CA ARG A 476 -3.84 -5.40 2.92
C ARG A 476 -3.73 -5.34 1.39
N ARG A 477 -4.76 -4.84 0.73
CA ARG A 477 -4.85 -4.74 -0.74
C ARG A 477 -3.78 -3.84 -1.34
N SER A 478 -3.35 -2.80 -0.62
CA SER A 478 -2.26 -1.92 -1.03
C SER A 478 -0.84 -2.45 -0.73
N GLY A 479 -0.71 -3.67 -0.19
CA GLY A 479 0.58 -4.30 0.11
C GLY A 479 1.34 -3.67 1.29
N ARG A 480 0.68 -2.90 2.15
CA ARG A 480 1.28 -2.15 3.28
C ARG A 480 1.51 -3.04 4.51
N HIS A 481 2.21 -4.15 4.32
CA HIS A 481 2.36 -5.21 5.32
C HIS A 481 2.91 -4.76 6.69
N LYS A 482 3.82 -3.78 6.76
CA LYS A 482 4.33 -3.24 8.03
C LYS A 482 3.27 -2.45 8.81
N ASP A 483 2.56 -1.57 8.12
CA ASP A 483 1.48 -0.78 8.70
C ASP A 483 0.31 -1.69 9.12
N LEU A 484 0.01 -2.70 8.29
CA LEU A 484 -0.96 -3.75 8.57
C LEU A 484 -0.57 -4.54 9.82
N GLN A 485 0.69 -4.99 9.91
CA GLN A 485 1.19 -5.74 11.07
C GLN A 485 1.01 -4.95 12.37
N ASN A 486 1.37 -3.66 12.37
CA ASN A 486 1.22 -2.80 13.54
C ASN A 486 -0.25 -2.62 13.94
N THR A 487 -1.12 -2.37 12.95
CA THR A 487 -2.56 -2.17 13.17
C THR A 487 -3.22 -3.43 13.71
N VAL A 488 -3.00 -4.57 13.06
CA VAL A 488 -3.58 -5.86 13.45
C VAL A 488 -3.05 -6.31 14.81
N ARG A 489 -1.76 -6.11 15.10
CA ARG A 489 -1.22 -6.37 16.45
C ARG A 489 -1.91 -5.53 17.51
N LYS A 490 -2.15 -4.24 17.24
CA LYS A 490 -2.85 -3.35 18.17
C LYS A 490 -4.28 -3.81 18.43
N VAL A 491 -5.05 -4.10 17.37
CA VAL A 491 -6.44 -4.58 17.49
C VAL A 491 -6.50 -5.94 18.17
N LYS A 492 -5.64 -6.89 17.78
CA LYS A 492 -5.53 -8.21 18.41
C LYS A 492 -5.22 -8.12 19.91
N ARG A 493 -4.27 -7.26 20.27
CA ARG A 493 -3.83 -7.08 21.66
C ARG A 493 -4.88 -6.42 22.53
N HIS A 494 -5.52 -5.36 22.03
CA HIS A 494 -6.34 -4.47 22.87
C HIS A 494 -7.83 -4.48 22.55
N GLY A 495 -8.26 -5.15 21.49
CA GLY A 495 -9.64 -5.23 21.04
C GLY A 495 -10.03 -4.11 20.06
N PRO A 496 -11.26 -4.18 19.51
CA PRO A 496 -12.25 -5.23 19.75
C PRO A 496 -11.90 -6.55 19.05
N ALA A 497 -11.86 -7.68 19.77
CA ALA A 497 -11.50 -8.98 19.18
C ALA A 497 -12.53 -9.50 18.15
N ALA A 498 -13.79 -9.05 18.27
CA ALA A 498 -14.90 -9.46 17.41
C ALA A 498 -14.74 -9.06 15.93
N VAL A 499 -13.92 -8.05 15.62
CA VAL A 499 -13.67 -7.63 14.22
C VAL A 499 -12.67 -8.54 13.51
N LEU A 500 -11.86 -9.30 14.24
CA LEU A 500 -10.74 -10.06 13.68
C LEU A 500 -11.19 -11.19 12.73
N PRO A 501 -12.26 -11.97 13.00
CA PRO A 501 -12.78 -12.93 12.04
C PRO A 501 -13.25 -12.30 10.72
N ARG A 502 -13.80 -11.07 10.76
CA ARG A 502 -14.25 -10.35 9.55
C ARG A 502 -13.07 -10.05 8.61
N LEU A 503 -11.87 -9.85 9.15
CA LEU A 503 -10.66 -9.52 8.37
C LEU A 503 -10.07 -10.71 7.61
N VAL A 504 -10.31 -11.93 8.08
CA VAL A 504 -9.66 -13.15 7.56
C VAL A 504 -10.61 -14.03 6.75
N ARG A 505 -11.92 -13.82 6.85
CA ARG A 505 -12.96 -14.64 6.22
C ARG A 505 -12.77 -14.79 4.71
N ASP A 506 -12.37 -13.72 4.04
CA ASP A 506 -12.30 -13.68 2.57
C ASP A 506 -10.83 -13.73 2.07
N VAL A 507 -9.88 -14.07 2.96
CA VAL A 507 -8.45 -14.15 2.65
C VAL A 507 -8.07 -15.61 2.40
N THR A 508 -7.95 -16.00 1.14
CA THR A 508 -7.57 -17.36 0.71
C THR A 508 -6.32 -17.34 -0.18
N PRO A 509 -5.61 -18.47 -0.36
CA PRO A 509 -4.47 -18.55 -1.29
C PRO A 509 -4.81 -18.10 -2.72
N ASP A 510 -6.03 -18.39 -3.18
CA ASP A 510 -6.50 -18.02 -4.52
C ASP A 510 -6.67 -16.52 -4.69
N THR A 511 -7.23 -15.86 -3.66
CA THR A 511 -7.46 -14.39 -3.65
C THR A 511 -6.17 -13.58 -3.44
N MET A 512 -5.08 -14.22 -2.98
CA MET A 512 -3.80 -13.55 -2.76
C MET A 512 -3.24 -13.03 -4.09
N THR A 513 -2.79 -11.79 -4.14
CA THR A 513 -2.19 -11.18 -5.35
C THR A 513 -0.69 -11.00 -5.18
N ARG A 514 0.03 -10.72 -6.27
CA ARG A 514 1.45 -10.36 -6.20
C ARG A 514 1.66 -9.16 -5.25
N THR A 515 0.81 -8.14 -5.34
CA THR A 515 0.87 -6.94 -4.50
C THR A 515 0.47 -7.18 -3.04
N SER A 516 -0.58 -7.98 -2.78
CA SER A 516 -1.06 -8.25 -1.42
C SER A 516 -0.31 -9.38 -0.70
N SER A 517 0.49 -10.19 -1.41
CA SER A 517 1.16 -11.40 -0.89
C SER A 517 1.80 -11.24 0.51
N ARG A 518 2.67 -10.25 0.71
CA ARG A 518 3.30 -10.00 2.02
C ARG A 518 2.29 -9.62 3.10
N ALA A 519 1.26 -8.88 2.72
CA ALA A 519 0.20 -8.45 3.63
C ALA A 519 -0.72 -9.62 4.00
N ASP A 520 -1.10 -10.46 3.04
CA ASP A 520 -1.91 -11.66 3.28
C ASP A 520 -1.16 -12.65 4.18
N LEU A 521 0.11 -12.94 3.90
CA LEU A 521 0.96 -13.78 4.79
C LEU A 521 1.15 -13.16 6.18
N THR A 522 1.17 -11.82 6.27
CA THR A 522 1.20 -11.14 7.57
C THR A 522 -0.10 -11.36 8.33
N LEU A 523 -1.26 -11.28 7.68
CA LEU A 523 -2.55 -11.60 8.31
C LEU A 523 -2.61 -13.05 8.77
N VAL A 524 -2.24 -14.01 7.91
CA VAL A 524 -2.18 -15.43 8.28
C VAL A 524 -1.27 -15.63 9.50
N SER A 525 -0.09 -15.01 9.51
CA SER A 525 0.85 -15.10 10.63
C SER A 525 0.36 -14.48 11.94
N GLN A 526 -0.40 -13.38 11.88
CA GLN A 526 -0.85 -12.67 13.08
C GLN A 526 -2.21 -13.16 13.57
N LEU A 527 -3.10 -13.57 12.67
CA LEU A 527 -4.50 -13.89 12.93
C LEU A 527 -4.87 -15.35 12.65
N GLY A 528 -3.91 -16.24 12.40
CA GLY A 528 -4.18 -17.66 12.15
C GLY A 528 -5.23 -18.30 13.08
N PRO A 529 -5.21 -18.09 14.41
CA PRO A 529 -6.23 -18.59 15.32
C PRO A 529 -7.68 -18.10 15.10
N TYR A 530 -7.88 -17.05 14.31
CA TYR A 530 -9.18 -16.46 13.97
C TYR A 530 -9.71 -16.92 12.62
N PHE A 531 -8.93 -17.69 11.85
CA PHE A 531 -9.39 -18.21 10.56
C PHE A 531 -10.49 -19.26 10.74
N PRO A 532 -11.48 -19.30 9.84
CA PRO A 532 -12.34 -20.48 9.67
C PRO A 532 -11.48 -21.74 9.40
N PRO A 533 -11.80 -22.91 10.01
CA PRO A 533 -10.95 -24.10 9.91
C PRO A 533 -10.70 -24.58 8.48
N ASP A 534 -11.70 -24.51 7.61
CA ASP A 534 -11.62 -24.86 6.19
C ASP A 534 -10.59 -23.99 5.46
N ILE A 535 -10.67 -22.67 5.65
CA ILE A 535 -9.73 -21.71 5.03
C ILE A 535 -8.32 -21.87 5.61
N ALA A 536 -8.19 -22.10 6.91
CA ALA A 536 -6.90 -22.35 7.57
C ALA A 536 -6.21 -23.61 7.01
N SER A 537 -6.95 -24.69 6.82
CA SER A 537 -6.43 -25.94 6.22
C SER A 537 -5.99 -25.72 4.77
N THR A 538 -6.76 -24.99 3.96
CA THR A 538 -6.35 -24.65 2.58
C THR A 538 -5.05 -23.84 2.56
N TRP A 539 -4.92 -22.82 3.42
CA TRP A 539 -3.67 -22.07 3.55
C TRP A 539 -2.50 -22.96 3.96
N LEU A 540 -2.68 -23.79 4.98
CA LEU A 540 -1.61 -24.63 5.50
C LEU A 540 -1.08 -25.59 4.44
N GLY A 541 -1.97 -26.23 3.67
CA GLY A 541 -1.62 -27.10 2.56
C GLY A 541 -0.81 -26.39 1.47
N GLU A 542 -1.29 -25.24 0.99
CA GLU A 542 -0.59 -24.45 -0.04
C GLU A 542 0.77 -23.92 0.45
N LEU A 543 0.86 -23.46 1.70
CA LEU A 543 2.11 -22.97 2.29
C LEU A 543 3.15 -24.09 2.41
N ILE A 544 2.74 -25.28 2.83
CA ILE A 544 3.63 -26.45 2.94
C ILE A 544 4.05 -26.96 1.55
N ALA A 545 3.12 -27.05 0.60
CA ALA A 545 3.43 -27.40 -0.79
C ALA A 545 4.46 -26.44 -1.40
N SER A 546 4.37 -25.15 -1.08
CA SER A 546 5.31 -24.13 -1.57
C SER A 546 6.71 -24.24 -0.97
N LEU A 547 6.94 -25.02 0.10
CA LEU A 547 8.29 -25.26 0.66
C LEU A 547 9.21 -25.94 -0.35
N GLN A 548 8.64 -26.68 -1.32
CA GLN A 548 9.35 -27.28 -2.44
C GLN A 548 9.46 -26.30 -3.62
N PRO A 549 10.53 -26.37 -4.44
CA PRO A 549 10.66 -25.54 -5.64
C PRO A 549 9.49 -25.76 -6.61
N GLY A 550 8.99 -24.67 -7.21
CA GLY A 550 8.00 -24.73 -8.30
C GLY A 550 6.52 -24.74 -7.89
N GLY A 551 6.20 -24.57 -6.60
CA GLY A 551 4.81 -24.46 -6.14
C GLY A 551 4.05 -23.26 -6.74
N SER A 552 2.73 -23.41 -6.89
CA SER A 552 1.77 -22.38 -7.37
C SER A 552 2.03 -21.00 -6.73
N LEU A 553 2.11 -20.96 -5.40
CA LEU A 553 2.38 -19.73 -4.63
C LEU A 553 3.74 -19.13 -4.95
N VAL A 554 4.78 -19.95 -5.13
CA VAL A 554 6.14 -19.50 -5.44
C VAL A 554 6.16 -18.82 -6.80
N ASN A 555 5.48 -19.41 -7.80
CA ASN A 555 5.41 -18.84 -9.14
C ASN A 555 4.65 -17.50 -9.14
N LYS A 556 3.60 -17.37 -8.32
CA LYS A 556 2.79 -16.15 -8.18
C LYS A 556 3.55 -14.96 -7.59
N VAL A 557 4.57 -15.22 -6.76
CA VAL A 557 5.30 -14.20 -5.97
C VAL A 557 6.81 -14.20 -6.21
N SER A 558 7.26 -14.81 -7.31
CA SER A 558 8.66 -15.19 -7.60
C SER A 558 9.69 -14.05 -7.48
N THR A 559 9.27 -12.79 -7.49
CA THR A 559 10.13 -11.60 -7.37
C THR A 559 10.23 -11.02 -5.94
N ASP A 560 9.51 -11.56 -4.94
CA ASP A 560 9.58 -11.08 -3.55
C ASP A 560 10.61 -11.86 -2.71
N GLY A 561 11.78 -11.27 -2.53
CA GLY A 561 12.84 -11.82 -1.67
C GLY A 561 12.46 -12.01 -0.19
N GLY A 562 11.36 -11.42 0.30
CA GLY A 562 10.88 -11.64 1.66
C GLY A 562 9.90 -12.82 1.82
N PHE A 563 9.45 -13.41 0.72
CA PHE A 563 8.48 -14.50 0.73
C PHE A 563 8.92 -15.71 1.59
N PRO A 564 10.17 -16.21 1.52
CA PRO A 564 10.58 -17.37 2.32
C PRO A 564 10.39 -17.20 3.83
N THR A 565 10.71 -16.02 4.36
CA THR A 565 10.54 -15.69 5.78
C THR A 565 9.07 -15.50 6.14
N ALA A 566 8.31 -14.78 5.32
CA ALA A 566 6.88 -14.52 5.54
C ALA A 566 6.07 -15.83 5.53
N ARG A 567 6.40 -16.76 4.64
CA ARG A 567 5.80 -18.09 4.56
C ARG A 567 5.96 -18.88 5.86
N LEU A 568 7.17 -18.99 6.39
CA LEU A 568 7.41 -19.73 7.64
C LEU A 568 6.67 -19.10 8.83
N HIS A 569 6.60 -17.77 8.87
CA HIS A 569 5.81 -17.04 9.86
C HIS A 569 4.30 -17.27 9.71
N ALA A 570 3.80 -17.45 8.49
CA ALA A 570 2.39 -17.78 8.21
C ALA A 570 2.07 -19.21 8.67
N ILE A 571 2.93 -20.20 8.36
CA ILE A 571 2.81 -21.57 8.86
C ILE A 571 2.76 -21.59 10.40
N ALA A 572 3.65 -20.84 11.06
CA ALA A 572 3.64 -20.73 12.52
C ALA A 572 2.34 -20.12 13.08
N GLY A 573 1.64 -19.29 12.31
CA GLY A 573 0.33 -18.75 12.69
C GLY A 573 -0.80 -19.77 12.62
N LEU A 574 -0.67 -20.80 11.77
CA LEU A 574 -1.69 -21.81 11.50
C LEU A 574 -1.43 -23.16 12.18
N VAL A 575 -0.44 -23.24 13.06
CA VAL A 575 -0.02 -24.51 13.69
C VAL A 575 -1.14 -25.22 14.44
N ASP A 576 -2.14 -24.49 14.96
CA ASP A 576 -3.31 -25.06 15.64
C ASP A 576 -4.19 -25.93 14.71
N PHE A 577 -3.99 -25.83 13.39
CA PHE A 577 -4.68 -26.60 12.35
C PHE A 577 -3.81 -27.68 11.71
N ALA A 578 -2.55 -27.82 12.14
CA ALA A 578 -1.62 -28.81 11.59
C ALA A 578 -1.86 -30.20 12.20
N ASP A 579 -1.86 -31.22 11.35
CA ASP A 579 -1.78 -32.63 11.73
C ASP A 579 -0.32 -33.13 11.72
N ASP A 580 -0.13 -34.41 12.06
CA ASP A 580 1.20 -35.01 12.16
C ASP A 580 1.96 -35.02 10.82
N ASP A 581 1.26 -35.17 9.69
CA ASP A 581 1.87 -35.17 8.34
C ASP A 581 2.39 -33.77 7.97
N HIS A 582 1.60 -32.73 8.28
CA HIS A 582 2.05 -31.34 8.12
C HIS A 582 3.29 -31.04 8.97
N VAL A 583 3.29 -31.49 10.24
CA VAL A 583 4.44 -31.31 11.15
C VAL A 583 5.68 -32.02 10.59
N GLU A 584 5.55 -33.25 10.08
CA GLU A 584 6.67 -34.00 9.50
C GLU A 584 7.26 -33.28 8.26
N ALA A 585 6.41 -32.76 7.37
CA ALA A 585 6.86 -31.99 6.21
C ALA A 585 7.62 -30.72 6.61
N ILE A 586 7.15 -30.01 7.64
CA ILE A 586 7.80 -28.81 8.17
C ILE A 586 9.16 -29.17 8.78
N VAL A 587 9.22 -30.21 9.62
CA VAL A 587 10.45 -30.67 10.26
C VAL A 587 11.48 -31.10 9.21
N HIS A 588 11.06 -31.84 8.18
CA HIS A 588 11.92 -32.24 7.08
C HIS A 588 12.50 -31.02 6.33
N HIS A 589 11.67 -30.02 6.02
CA HIS A 589 12.14 -28.79 5.40
C HIS A 589 13.19 -28.07 6.26
N ILE A 590 12.94 -27.90 7.56
CA ILE A 590 13.87 -27.24 8.49
C ILE A 590 15.19 -28.03 8.59
N ALA A 591 15.12 -29.36 8.69
CA ALA A 591 16.29 -30.22 8.78
C ALA A 591 17.17 -30.18 7.51
N THR A 592 16.57 -29.87 6.36
CA THR A 592 17.27 -29.83 5.05
C THR A 592 17.66 -28.41 4.61
N LEU A 593 17.40 -27.39 5.44
CA LEU A 593 17.77 -26.01 5.12
C LEU A 593 19.28 -25.87 4.86
N PRO A 594 19.71 -25.21 3.76
CA PRO A 594 21.11 -25.01 3.49
C PRO A 594 21.72 -24.01 4.50
N ALA A 595 22.91 -24.32 5.03
CA ALA A 595 23.56 -23.54 6.10
C ALA A 595 23.76 -22.06 5.74
N GLN A 596 23.99 -21.75 4.45
CA GLN A 596 24.21 -20.40 3.93
C GLN A 596 22.96 -19.49 3.93
N HIS A 597 21.75 -20.04 4.10
CA HIS A 597 20.49 -19.27 4.12
C HIS A 597 20.00 -18.95 5.54
N ALA A 598 20.76 -19.35 6.57
CA ALA A 598 20.29 -19.45 7.94
C ALA A 598 19.94 -18.11 8.60
N GLU A 599 20.73 -17.05 8.40
CA GLU A 599 20.59 -15.83 9.22
C GLU A 599 19.26 -15.09 8.98
N VAL A 600 18.83 -14.99 7.71
CA VAL A 600 17.61 -14.27 7.33
C VAL A 600 16.34 -15.00 7.81
N ILE A 601 16.35 -16.32 7.81
CA ILE A 601 15.18 -17.15 8.16
C ILE A 601 15.19 -17.62 9.62
N ALA A 602 16.31 -17.52 10.34
CA ALA A 602 16.43 -17.97 11.74
C ALA A 602 15.29 -17.49 12.65
N PRO A 603 14.87 -16.20 12.62
CA PRO A 603 13.76 -15.74 13.46
C PRO A 603 12.42 -16.41 13.11
N ALA A 604 12.22 -16.81 11.85
CA ALA A 604 11.02 -17.50 11.43
C ALA A 604 11.03 -18.99 11.81
N VAL A 605 12.20 -19.64 11.72
CA VAL A 605 12.41 -21.01 12.21
C VAL A 605 12.21 -21.08 13.72
N ASP A 606 12.79 -20.16 14.49
CA ASP A 606 12.64 -20.08 15.95
C ASP A 606 11.17 -19.99 16.36
N ARG A 607 10.44 -19.04 15.77
CA ARG A 607 9.02 -18.86 16.05
C ARG A 607 8.21 -20.13 15.74
N LEU A 608 8.54 -20.82 14.65
CA LEU A 608 7.84 -22.03 14.23
C LEU A 608 8.12 -23.19 15.20
N LEU A 609 9.37 -23.42 15.58
CA LEU A 609 9.75 -24.49 16.52
C LEU A 609 9.17 -24.28 17.92
N ARG A 610 9.03 -23.03 18.38
CA ARG A 610 8.39 -22.72 19.68
C ARG A 610 6.91 -23.08 19.76
N VAL A 611 6.23 -23.16 18.62
CA VAL A 611 4.78 -23.45 18.57
C VAL A 611 4.46 -24.89 18.14
N LEU A 612 5.41 -25.59 17.53
CA LEU A 612 5.26 -26.99 17.11
C LEU A 612 5.31 -27.96 18.29
N ARG A 613 4.47 -29.00 18.23
CA ARG A 613 4.51 -30.13 19.17
C ARG A 613 5.36 -31.26 18.58
N LEU A 614 6.65 -31.23 18.87
CA LEU A 614 7.61 -32.18 18.29
C LEU A 614 7.73 -33.48 19.11
N THR A 615 7.74 -34.62 18.40
CA THR A 615 8.07 -35.94 18.95
C THR A 615 9.55 -36.06 19.30
N SER A 616 9.91 -37.05 20.12
CA SER A 616 11.32 -37.33 20.47
C SER A 616 12.18 -37.67 19.25
N ALA A 617 11.61 -38.31 18.22
CA ALA A 617 12.33 -38.65 16.99
C ALA A 617 12.65 -37.40 16.15
N GLN A 618 11.66 -36.53 15.94
CA GLN A 618 11.82 -35.25 15.23
C GLN A 618 12.84 -34.34 15.93
N ARG A 619 12.75 -34.26 17.25
CA ARG A 619 13.74 -33.58 18.09
C ARG A 619 15.15 -34.14 17.89
N THR A 620 15.31 -35.46 17.82
CA THR A 620 16.62 -36.08 17.57
C THR A 620 17.17 -35.72 16.20
N ALA A 621 16.33 -35.75 15.15
CA ALA A 621 16.72 -35.41 13.78
C ALA A 621 17.19 -33.95 13.65
N LEU A 622 16.42 -32.99 14.19
CA LEU A 622 16.80 -31.58 14.23
C LEU A 622 18.09 -31.35 15.03
N GLY A 623 18.33 -32.16 16.08
CA GLY A 623 19.52 -32.06 16.92
C GLY A 623 20.77 -32.55 16.20
N GLY A 624 20.65 -33.63 15.42
CA GLY A 624 21.72 -34.06 14.52
C GLY A 624 22.09 -32.97 13.53
N ARG A 625 21.09 -32.30 12.95
CA ARG A 625 21.32 -31.18 12.02
C ARG A 625 22.03 -29.99 12.68
N ALA A 626 21.69 -29.64 13.92
CA ALA A 626 22.37 -28.57 14.65
C ALA A 626 23.88 -28.85 14.77
N VAL A 627 24.26 -30.09 15.07
CA VAL A 627 25.66 -30.52 15.18
C VAL A 627 26.38 -30.50 13.82
N GLU A 628 25.69 -30.86 12.73
CA GLU A 628 26.26 -30.85 11.38
C GLU A 628 26.64 -29.44 10.87
N ILE A 629 25.87 -28.42 11.25
CA ILE A 629 26.13 -27.03 10.81
C ILE A 629 27.51 -26.57 11.30
N ASN A 630 27.87 -26.92 12.54
CA ASN A 630 29.19 -26.71 13.15
C ASN A 630 29.79 -25.32 12.84
N ASP A 631 29.00 -24.27 13.03
CA ASP A 631 29.37 -22.87 12.83
C ASP A 631 28.80 -22.05 13.99
N ASP A 632 29.70 -21.57 14.86
CA ASP A 632 29.34 -20.84 16.08
C ASP A 632 28.57 -19.53 15.78
N ASN A 633 28.71 -18.97 14.56
CA ASN A 633 27.98 -17.78 14.14
C ASN A 633 26.61 -18.10 13.52
N ASN A 634 26.26 -19.38 13.34
CA ASN A 634 25.02 -19.78 12.70
C ASN A 634 23.85 -19.77 13.67
N ARG A 635 23.00 -18.75 13.56
CA ARG A 635 21.84 -18.59 14.46
C ARG A 635 20.81 -19.73 14.37
N VAL A 636 20.71 -20.44 13.23
CA VAL A 636 19.83 -21.61 13.08
C VAL A 636 20.35 -22.79 13.89
N GLN A 637 21.67 -22.98 14.01
CA GLN A 637 22.24 -24.05 14.85
C GLN A 637 21.73 -23.95 16.30
N TRP A 638 21.76 -22.76 16.89
CA TRP A 638 21.33 -22.56 18.29
C TRP A 638 19.82 -22.74 18.47
N VAL A 639 19.03 -22.25 17.52
CA VAL A 639 17.57 -22.45 17.50
C VAL A 639 17.21 -23.93 17.41
N LEU A 640 17.89 -24.67 16.53
CA LEU A 640 17.70 -26.12 16.42
C LEU A 640 18.13 -26.81 17.71
N ALA A 641 19.35 -26.57 18.19
CA ALA A 641 19.87 -27.19 19.39
C ALA A 641 18.93 -27.00 20.59
N GLY A 642 18.43 -25.77 20.82
CA GLY A 642 17.55 -25.46 21.94
C GLY A 642 16.22 -26.22 21.90
N THR A 643 15.72 -26.50 20.69
CA THR A 643 14.44 -27.19 20.49
C THR A 643 14.53 -28.70 20.76
N CYS A 644 15.70 -29.31 20.58
CA CYS A 644 15.84 -30.76 20.43
C CYS A 644 15.75 -31.56 21.73
N GLY A 645 15.76 -30.91 22.89
CA GLY A 645 15.88 -31.67 24.14
C GLY A 645 17.19 -32.48 24.17
N ARG A 646 17.58 -32.89 25.37
CA ARG A 646 18.97 -33.25 25.67
C ARG A 646 19.32 -34.65 25.16
N ASN A 647 19.65 -34.80 23.87
CA ASN A 647 20.56 -35.88 23.49
C ASN A 647 21.99 -35.50 23.97
N SER A 648 22.84 -36.49 24.24
CA SER A 648 24.17 -36.25 24.84
C SER A 648 25.05 -35.30 24.04
N THR A 649 24.85 -35.23 22.73
CA THR A 649 25.67 -34.45 21.80
C THR A 649 25.27 -32.98 21.77
N THR A 650 23.97 -32.68 21.69
CA THR A 650 23.46 -31.31 21.79
C THR A 650 23.62 -30.76 23.21
N GLU A 651 23.50 -31.61 24.24
CA GLU A 651 23.79 -31.21 25.61
C GLU A 651 25.26 -30.80 25.76
N ALA A 652 26.21 -31.58 25.24
CA ALA A 652 27.63 -31.21 25.28
C ALA A 652 27.92 -29.87 24.57
N LEU A 653 27.24 -29.59 23.45
CA LEU A 653 27.33 -28.32 22.72
C LEU A 653 26.83 -27.14 23.58
N PHE A 654 25.67 -27.26 24.24
CA PHE A 654 25.18 -26.23 25.18
C PHE A 654 26.10 -26.06 26.38
N ARG A 655 26.52 -27.16 27.03
CA ARG A 655 27.37 -27.11 28.22
C ARG A 655 28.69 -26.39 27.92
N ASN A 656 29.30 -26.65 26.76
CA ASN A 656 30.51 -25.94 26.33
C ASN A 656 30.24 -24.44 26.10
N ALA A 657 29.15 -24.07 25.41
CA ALA A 657 28.79 -22.67 25.19
C ALA A 657 28.48 -21.91 26.49
N LEU A 658 27.79 -22.54 27.44
CA LEU A 658 27.51 -21.96 28.77
C LEU A 658 28.79 -21.75 29.58
N LEU A 659 29.72 -22.71 29.55
CA LEU A 659 31.05 -22.57 30.17
C LEU A 659 31.92 -21.48 29.52
N GLN A 660 31.63 -21.09 28.28
CA GLN A 660 32.24 -19.94 27.61
C GLN A 660 31.49 -18.62 27.89
N GLY A 661 30.40 -18.66 28.66
CA GLY A 661 29.59 -17.50 29.02
C GLY A 661 28.63 -17.03 27.91
N ASP A 662 28.24 -17.90 26.97
CA ASP A 662 27.31 -17.53 25.91
C ASP A 662 25.87 -17.37 26.44
N ILE A 663 25.39 -16.13 26.48
CA ILE A 663 24.04 -15.79 26.92
C ILE A 663 22.97 -16.28 25.94
N SER A 664 23.29 -16.39 24.65
CA SER A 664 22.35 -16.91 23.66
C SER A 664 22.02 -18.37 23.95
N ALA A 665 23.01 -19.15 24.39
CA ALA A 665 22.81 -20.51 24.87
C ALA A 665 22.03 -20.54 26.20
N ALA A 666 22.36 -19.64 27.14
CA ALA A 666 21.67 -19.53 28.43
C ALA A 666 20.19 -19.17 28.30
N ALA A 667 19.83 -18.32 27.34
CA ALA A 667 18.46 -17.86 27.10
C ALA A 667 17.50 -18.97 26.64
N GLU A 668 18.01 -20.08 26.11
CA GLU A 668 17.20 -21.19 25.61
C GLU A 668 16.93 -22.29 26.65
N ILE A 669 17.50 -22.20 27.87
CA ILE A 669 17.29 -23.18 28.94
C ILE A 669 16.70 -22.53 30.20
N PRO A 670 15.92 -23.27 31.01
CA PRO A 670 15.44 -22.78 32.30
C PRO A 670 16.62 -22.44 33.21
N LEU A 671 16.50 -21.34 33.97
CA LEU A 671 17.54 -20.90 34.90
C LEU A 671 17.91 -22.01 35.90
N SER A 672 16.92 -22.78 36.36
CA SER A 672 17.11 -23.93 37.26
C SER A 672 17.95 -25.08 36.70
N ALA A 673 18.27 -25.07 35.40
CA ALA A 673 19.10 -26.10 34.75
C ALA A 673 20.56 -25.69 34.55
N ILE A 674 20.90 -24.44 34.88
CA ILE A 674 22.26 -23.89 34.82
C ILE A 674 23.05 -24.36 36.05
N GLN A 675 24.28 -24.78 35.86
CA GLN A 675 25.21 -25.18 36.92
C GLN A 675 26.00 -23.97 37.45
N LEU A 676 26.60 -24.07 38.63
CA LEU A 676 27.24 -22.92 39.28
C LEU A 676 28.46 -22.40 38.49
N ASP A 677 29.26 -23.28 37.91
CA ASP A 677 30.39 -22.94 37.05
C ASP A 677 29.95 -22.23 35.75
N GLU A 678 28.88 -22.71 35.13
CA GLU A 678 28.23 -22.06 33.99
C GLU A 678 27.66 -20.68 34.37
N ALA A 679 26.94 -20.60 35.50
CA ALA A 679 26.41 -19.34 36.02
C ALA A 679 27.53 -18.33 36.28
N THR A 680 28.68 -18.79 36.79
CA THR A 680 29.87 -17.97 37.01
C THR A 680 30.45 -17.48 35.69
N ALA A 681 30.59 -18.34 34.67
CA ALA A 681 31.08 -17.94 33.36
C ALA A 681 30.16 -16.91 32.67
N ILE A 682 28.84 -17.10 32.75
CA ILE A 682 27.85 -16.14 32.26
C ILE A 682 27.93 -14.84 33.07
N GLY A 683 28.10 -14.93 34.39
CA GLY A 683 28.31 -13.79 35.29
C GLY A 683 29.52 -12.96 34.88
N ASP A 684 30.67 -13.60 34.63
CA ASP A 684 31.90 -12.95 34.17
C ASP A 684 31.70 -12.25 32.82
N ARG A 685 30.99 -12.90 31.88
CA ARG A 685 30.65 -12.31 30.59
C ARG A 685 29.75 -11.09 30.73
N CYS A 686 28.72 -11.18 31.57
CA CYS A 686 27.84 -10.04 31.88
C CYS A 686 28.64 -8.91 32.52
N ARG A 687 29.53 -9.20 33.48
CA ARG A 687 30.38 -8.21 34.12
C ARG A 687 31.27 -7.47 33.13
N GLN A 688 31.91 -8.20 32.20
CA GLN A 688 32.68 -7.61 31.11
C GLN A 688 31.82 -6.64 30.29
N LYS A 689 30.59 -7.03 29.95
CA LYS A 689 29.67 -6.21 29.16
C LYS A 689 29.14 -4.99 29.92
N LEU A 690 28.90 -5.10 31.22
CA LEU A 690 28.58 -3.95 32.08
C LEU A 690 29.75 -2.95 32.10
N ALA A 691 31.00 -3.43 32.19
CA ALA A 691 32.18 -2.56 32.11
C ALA A 691 32.36 -1.89 30.74
N ASP A 692 32.03 -2.60 29.65
CA ASP A 692 31.97 -2.02 28.31
C ASP A 692 30.94 -0.87 28.27
N ILE A 693 29.72 -1.11 28.76
CA ILE A 693 28.65 -0.10 28.85
C ILE A 693 29.12 1.14 29.63
N GLU A 694 29.73 0.97 30.80
CA GLU A 694 30.24 2.09 31.60
C GLU A 694 31.36 2.87 30.89
N THR A 695 32.17 2.20 30.09
CA THR A 695 33.26 2.81 29.32
C THR A 695 32.71 3.59 28.11
N GLU A 696 31.76 3.02 27.40
CA GLU A 696 31.04 3.67 26.29
C GLU A 696 30.31 4.92 26.77
N THR A 697 29.57 4.78 27.87
CA THR A 697 28.81 5.86 28.48
C THR A 697 29.72 7.03 28.88
N ARG A 698 30.89 6.75 29.49
CA ARG A 698 31.90 7.78 29.82
C ARG A 698 32.42 8.53 28.60
N ARG A 699 32.38 7.91 27.42
CA ARG A 699 32.78 8.51 26.14
C ARG A 699 31.63 9.17 25.39
N GLY A 700 30.41 9.14 25.92
CA GLY A 700 29.20 9.60 25.23
C GLY A 700 28.80 8.73 24.03
N SER A 701 29.22 7.46 24.02
CA SER A 701 28.86 6.47 22.99
C SER A 701 27.86 5.48 23.57
N PHE A 702 26.96 4.99 22.73
CA PHE A 702 25.95 3.99 23.11
C PHE A 702 25.87 2.92 22.02
N SER A 703 26.26 1.69 22.35
CA SER A 703 26.17 0.56 21.45
C SER A 703 24.85 -0.19 21.63
N GLY A 704 24.32 -0.77 20.55
CA GLY A 704 23.23 -1.73 20.65
C GLY A 704 23.76 -3.07 21.16
N TYR A 705 23.11 -3.65 22.17
CA TYR A 705 23.45 -4.97 22.70
C TYR A 705 22.34 -5.97 22.37
N ILE A 706 22.72 -7.19 22.00
CA ILE A 706 21.77 -8.26 21.63
C ILE A 706 20.97 -8.72 22.86
N HIS A 707 21.60 -8.71 24.04
CA HIS A 707 21.04 -9.21 25.30
C HIS A 707 20.99 -8.11 26.36
N ASP A 708 20.06 -8.24 27.31
CA ASP A 708 20.00 -7.39 28.51
C ASP A 708 20.95 -7.92 29.59
N TYR A 709 22.23 -7.56 29.46
CA TYR A 709 23.28 -8.01 30.38
C TYR A 709 23.02 -7.63 31.85
N PRO A 710 22.56 -6.40 32.18
CA PRO A 710 22.21 -6.06 33.56
C PRO A 710 21.10 -6.94 34.14
N ALA A 711 20.06 -7.26 33.36
CA ALA A 711 19.00 -8.15 33.82
C ALA A 711 19.50 -9.57 34.07
N TRP A 712 20.34 -10.11 33.18
CA TRP A 712 20.98 -11.42 33.39
C TRP A 712 21.85 -11.44 34.64
N TYR A 713 22.67 -10.40 34.83
CA TYR A 713 23.51 -10.28 36.01
C TYR A 713 22.69 -10.21 37.31
N ALA A 714 21.57 -9.48 37.29
CA ALA A 714 20.64 -9.42 38.41
C ALA A 714 20.01 -10.78 38.74
N ARG A 715 19.59 -11.56 37.73
CA ARG A 715 19.07 -12.93 37.96
C ARG A 715 20.11 -13.86 38.53
N LEU A 716 21.34 -13.81 38.02
CA LEU A 716 22.41 -14.69 38.48
C LEU A 716 22.77 -14.40 39.93
N VAL A 717 22.89 -13.12 40.31
CA VAL A 717 23.26 -12.75 41.67
C VAL A 717 22.17 -13.04 42.70
N THR A 718 20.89 -12.99 42.31
CA THR A 718 19.79 -13.34 43.22
C THR A 718 19.52 -14.84 43.30
N THR A 719 19.88 -15.62 42.27
CA THR A 719 19.59 -17.06 42.23
C THR A 719 20.78 -17.96 42.60
N PHE A 720 22.00 -17.60 42.21
CA PHE A 720 23.19 -18.44 42.41
C PHE A 720 24.24 -17.73 43.26
N GLU A 721 24.30 -18.08 44.54
CA GLU A 721 25.28 -17.53 45.48
C GLU A 721 26.72 -17.71 44.96
N GLY A 722 27.47 -16.62 44.87
CA GLY A 722 28.87 -16.61 44.41
C GLY A 722 29.08 -16.58 42.89
N SER A 723 28.03 -16.67 42.07
CA SER A 723 28.15 -16.61 40.59
C SER A 723 28.36 -15.19 40.02
N ALA A 724 27.98 -14.17 40.79
CA ALA A 724 28.03 -12.77 40.40
C ALA A 724 28.22 -11.87 41.64
N ASP A 725 28.67 -10.64 41.43
CA ASP A 725 28.98 -9.67 42.49
C ASP A 725 27.85 -8.64 42.62
N LEU A 726 27.10 -8.73 43.73
CA LEU A 726 25.98 -7.83 44.01
C LEU A 726 26.44 -6.38 44.20
N ASP A 727 27.57 -6.16 44.87
CA ASP A 727 28.06 -4.83 45.12
C ASP A 727 28.50 -4.15 43.80
N TYR A 728 29.04 -4.93 42.86
CA TYR A 728 29.30 -4.44 41.50
C TYR A 728 28.02 -4.06 40.76
N LEU A 729 26.97 -4.90 40.78
CA LEU A 729 25.68 -4.58 40.16
C LEU A 729 25.08 -3.30 40.76
N LEU A 730 25.09 -3.17 42.08
CA LEU A 730 24.57 -2.01 42.79
C LEU A 730 25.35 -0.72 42.44
N SER A 731 26.68 -0.81 42.31
CA SER A 731 27.52 0.28 41.82
C SER A 731 27.15 0.70 40.38
N PHE A 732 26.99 -0.28 39.49
CA PHE A 732 26.57 -0.04 38.10
C PHE A 732 25.21 0.66 38.04
N LEU A 733 24.22 0.18 38.79
CA LEU A 733 22.87 0.76 38.85
C LEU A 733 22.89 2.19 39.43
N ARG A 734 23.75 2.45 40.43
CA ARG A 734 23.90 3.76 41.06
C ARG A 734 24.55 4.80 40.12
N SER A 735 25.32 4.37 39.13
CA SER A 735 26.06 5.27 38.24
C SER A 735 25.13 6.25 37.52
N PRO A 736 25.24 7.58 37.72
CA PRO A 736 24.34 8.55 37.10
C PRO A 736 24.57 8.67 35.58
N GLN A 737 25.70 8.16 35.08
CA GLN A 737 26.03 8.22 33.66
C GLN A 737 25.31 7.13 32.88
N VAL A 738 25.15 5.93 33.46
CA VAL A 738 24.50 4.80 32.79
C VAL A 738 23.04 5.12 32.51
N LEU A 739 22.61 4.93 31.26
CA LEU A 739 21.23 5.18 30.83
C LEU A 739 20.22 4.41 31.68
N GLY A 740 19.09 5.06 31.98
CA GLY A 740 18.00 4.46 32.74
C GLY A 740 17.43 3.18 32.11
N SER A 741 17.38 3.14 30.77
CA SER A 741 16.99 1.98 29.96
C SER A 741 17.71 0.69 30.38
N ARG A 742 19.01 0.78 30.64
CA ARG A 742 19.90 -0.34 31.02
C ARG A 742 19.70 -0.82 32.44
N LYS A 743 19.07 -0.01 33.29
CA LYS A 743 18.86 -0.33 34.71
C LYS A 743 17.51 -0.99 34.95
N ARG A 744 16.54 -0.70 34.07
CA ARG A 744 15.12 -0.98 34.29
C ARG A 744 14.84 -2.43 34.68
N HIS A 745 15.22 -3.41 33.84
CA HIS A 745 14.86 -4.80 34.10
C HIS A 745 15.62 -5.39 35.30
N ALA A 746 16.89 -4.99 35.51
CA ALA A 746 17.64 -5.36 36.71
C ALA A 746 16.95 -4.85 37.99
N LEU A 747 16.48 -3.60 38.01
CA LEU A 747 15.71 -3.04 39.13
C LEU A 747 14.38 -3.77 39.36
N LYS A 748 13.69 -4.18 38.29
CA LYS A 748 12.46 -4.97 38.39
C LYS A 748 12.71 -6.34 39.03
N ILE A 749 13.78 -7.04 38.61
CA ILE A 749 14.19 -8.32 39.20
C ILE A 749 14.54 -8.15 40.69
N LEU A 750 15.35 -7.15 41.03
CA LEU A 750 15.68 -6.86 42.44
C LEU A 750 14.43 -6.51 43.26
N SER A 751 13.42 -5.88 42.67
CA SER A 751 12.15 -5.60 43.33
C SER A 751 11.29 -6.84 43.53
N GLU A 752 11.35 -7.82 42.63
CA GLU A 752 10.63 -9.09 42.73
C GLU A 752 11.19 -9.96 43.86
N GLU A 753 12.52 -10.05 43.96
CA GLU A 753 13.21 -10.89 44.94
C GLU A 753 13.45 -10.19 46.30
N PHE A 754 13.12 -8.90 46.42
CA PHE A 754 13.51 -8.07 47.57
C PHE A 754 13.16 -8.66 48.94
N ALA A 755 11.97 -9.27 49.06
CA ALA A 755 11.47 -9.83 50.32
C ALA A 755 12.29 -11.03 50.81
N ASP A 756 12.95 -11.74 49.90
CA ASP A 756 13.70 -12.97 50.18
C ASP A 756 15.20 -12.70 50.45
N LEU A 757 15.66 -11.45 50.32
CA LEU A 757 17.04 -11.03 50.58
C LEU A 757 17.30 -10.73 52.06
N ASP A 758 18.55 -10.85 52.51
CA ASP A 758 18.94 -10.53 53.88
C ASP A 758 18.84 -9.03 54.20
N ALA A 759 18.65 -8.68 55.48
CA ALA A 759 18.42 -7.31 55.91
C ALA A 759 19.57 -6.33 55.57
N GLY A 760 20.82 -6.81 55.52
CA GLY A 760 21.97 -5.99 55.14
C GLY A 760 21.93 -5.64 53.65
N THR A 761 21.61 -6.62 52.82
CA THR A 761 21.40 -6.45 51.37
C THR A 761 20.19 -5.57 51.06
N GLN A 762 19.07 -5.76 51.76
CA GLN A 762 17.87 -4.92 51.62
C GLN A 762 18.19 -3.44 51.89
N GLY A 763 19.03 -3.14 52.89
CA GLY A 763 19.48 -1.78 53.19
C GLY A 763 20.30 -1.15 52.06
N LYS A 764 21.25 -1.89 51.48
CA LYS A 764 22.06 -1.42 50.34
C LYS A 764 21.20 -1.15 49.10
N ILE A 765 20.26 -2.04 48.79
CA ILE A 765 19.35 -1.89 47.64
C ILE A 765 18.48 -0.64 47.80
N ARG A 766 17.97 -0.37 49.01
CA ARG A 766 17.20 0.85 49.30
C ARG A 766 18.02 2.11 49.03
N ASP A 767 19.25 2.21 49.54
CA ASP A 767 20.14 3.37 49.33
C ASP A 767 20.39 3.65 47.83
N VAL A 768 20.60 2.59 47.05
CA VAL A 768 20.77 2.71 45.59
C VAL A 768 19.50 3.20 44.92
N ALA A 769 18.34 2.66 45.28
CA ALA A 769 17.07 3.06 44.71
C ALA A 769 16.72 4.52 45.05
N GLU A 770 16.98 4.97 46.29
CA GLU A 770 16.82 6.38 46.70
C GLU A 770 17.73 7.29 45.88
N THR A 771 19.01 6.92 45.73
CA THR A 771 19.98 7.66 44.92
C THR A 771 19.51 7.80 43.46
N ILE A 772 19.06 6.70 42.84
CA ILE A 772 18.59 6.72 41.45
C ILE A 772 17.38 7.66 41.29
N VAL A 773 16.45 7.59 42.23
CA VAL A 773 15.22 8.39 42.23
C VAL A 773 15.49 9.88 42.43
N ASP A 774 16.49 10.23 43.22
CA ASP A 774 16.94 11.61 43.44
C ASP A 774 17.67 12.18 42.23
N VAL A 775 18.56 11.40 41.60
CA VAL A 775 19.26 11.81 40.37
C VAL A 775 18.28 11.98 39.20
N SER A 776 17.28 11.09 39.09
CA SER A 776 16.28 11.12 38.01
C SER A 776 15.31 12.30 38.13
N ASN A 777 15.17 12.92 39.30
CA ASN A 777 14.37 14.14 39.48
C ASN A 777 15.02 15.39 38.84
N GLY A 778 16.33 15.35 38.55
CA GLY A 778 17.08 16.50 38.02
C GLY A 778 17.29 16.47 36.49
N ALA A 779 17.24 15.30 35.87
CA ALA A 779 17.40 15.13 34.42
C ALA A 779 16.07 14.71 33.81
N ARG A 780 15.59 15.42 32.77
CA ARG A 780 14.51 14.87 31.94
C ARG A 780 15.00 13.51 31.43
N ASP A 781 14.23 12.45 31.69
CA ASP A 781 14.43 11.10 31.17
C ASP A 781 14.34 11.18 29.64
N THR A 782 15.39 11.69 29.00
CA THR A 782 15.50 11.79 27.55
C THR A 782 15.75 10.37 27.07
N ALA A 783 14.67 9.70 26.70
CA ALA A 783 14.73 8.41 26.05
C ALA A 783 15.73 8.52 24.88
N ASP A 784 16.76 7.67 24.90
CA ASP A 784 17.46 7.33 23.68
C ASP A 784 16.40 6.73 22.73
N PRO A 785 16.27 7.22 21.47
CA PRO A 785 15.33 6.65 20.51
C PRO A 785 15.50 5.13 20.32
N LEU A 786 16.68 4.59 20.63
CA LEU A 786 17.00 3.17 20.52
C LEU A 786 16.76 2.38 21.82
N GLU A 787 16.70 3.04 22.99
CA GLU A 787 16.65 2.37 24.30
C GLU A 787 15.67 3.08 25.25
N GLY A 788 14.50 2.46 25.47
CA GLY A 788 13.35 3.06 26.17
C GLY A 788 13.60 3.53 27.61
N PRO A 789 12.65 4.29 28.22
CA PRO A 789 12.90 5.02 29.47
C PRO A 789 13.05 4.13 30.71
N LEU A 790 13.64 4.67 31.79
CA LEU A 790 13.72 4.00 33.11
C LEU A 790 12.32 3.65 33.63
N GLY A 791 11.36 4.55 33.43
CA GLY A 791 10.00 4.43 33.94
C GLY A 791 9.95 4.47 35.48
N GLY A 792 8.95 3.80 36.05
CA GLY A 792 8.74 3.71 37.50
C GLY A 792 9.57 2.64 38.20
N ALA A 793 10.49 1.92 37.53
CA ALA A 793 11.15 0.74 38.09
C ALA A 793 11.89 1.01 39.41
N ALA A 794 12.60 2.14 39.53
CA ALA A 794 13.27 2.51 40.78
C ALA A 794 12.28 2.90 41.89
N LEU A 795 11.16 3.55 41.53
CA LEU A 795 10.09 3.90 42.47
C LEU A 795 9.32 2.66 42.94
N GLU A 796 9.12 1.69 42.07
CA GLU A 796 8.52 0.39 42.39
C GLU A 796 9.42 -0.39 43.35
N LEU A 797 10.74 -0.42 43.12
CA LEU A 797 11.68 -1.00 44.07
C LEU A 797 11.58 -0.31 45.43
N LEU A 798 11.61 1.03 45.48
CA LEU A 798 11.43 1.79 46.72
C LEU A 798 10.13 1.48 47.43
N PHE A 799 9.02 1.44 46.68
CA PHE A 799 7.69 1.15 47.22
C PHE A 799 7.68 -0.16 48.02
N HIS A 800 8.32 -1.22 47.50
CA HIS A 800 8.43 -2.50 48.20
C HIS A 800 9.46 -2.49 49.35
N THR A 801 10.44 -1.58 49.32
CA THR A 801 11.39 -1.45 50.43
C THR A 801 10.80 -0.76 51.65
N TYR A 802 9.75 0.06 51.49
CA TYR A 802 9.13 0.80 52.58
C TYR A 802 8.03 -0.03 53.27
N PRO A 803 7.81 0.16 54.59
CA PRO A 803 6.65 -0.43 55.26
C PRO A 803 5.34 -0.01 54.59
N ALA A 804 4.37 -0.93 54.52
CA ALA A 804 3.04 -0.65 54.01
C ALA A 804 2.41 0.54 54.73
N ALA A 805 1.72 1.42 53.99
CA ALA A 805 1.11 2.65 54.47
C ALA A 805 2.06 3.71 55.09
N SER A 806 3.37 3.58 54.90
CA SER A 806 4.33 4.65 55.25
C SER A 806 4.25 5.84 54.29
N SER A 807 4.72 7.01 54.75
CA SER A 807 4.84 8.20 53.90
C SER A 807 5.76 7.98 52.70
N GLY A 808 6.82 7.18 52.86
CA GLY A 808 7.74 6.80 51.78
C GLY A 808 7.04 5.99 50.69
N ALA A 809 6.31 4.94 51.07
CA ALA A 809 5.52 4.13 50.13
C ALA A 809 4.45 4.98 49.41
N ALA A 810 3.74 5.84 50.15
CA ALA A 810 2.74 6.73 49.56
C ALA A 810 3.35 7.72 48.56
N THR A 811 4.53 8.27 48.87
CA THR A 811 5.25 9.20 47.98
C THR A 811 5.74 8.50 46.72
N ALA A 812 6.32 7.30 46.84
CA ALA A 812 6.77 6.52 45.70
C ALA A 812 5.59 6.19 44.76
N LEU A 813 4.47 5.74 45.32
CA LEU A 813 3.26 5.43 44.57
C LEU A 813 2.65 6.66 43.89
N ALA A 814 2.53 7.79 44.60
CA ALA A 814 2.01 9.03 44.04
C ALA A 814 2.85 9.49 42.83
N ARG A 815 4.18 9.41 42.93
CA ARG A 815 5.09 9.75 41.82
C ARG A 815 4.94 8.83 40.62
N MET A 816 4.72 7.53 40.85
CA MET A 816 4.45 6.59 39.76
C MET A 816 3.12 6.92 39.05
N LEU A 817 2.06 7.19 39.82
CA LEU A 817 0.73 7.51 39.29
C LEU A 817 0.68 8.84 38.52
N SER A 818 1.45 9.84 38.94
CA SER A 818 1.54 11.13 38.23
C SER A 818 2.51 11.11 37.04
N GLY A 819 3.20 9.99 36.80
CA GLY A 819 4.26 9.87 35.81
C GLY A 819 3.78 9.53 34.39
N THR A 820 4.74 9.08 33.57
CA THR A 820 4.46 8.60 32.20
C THR A 820 3.63 7.31 32.21
N LYS A 821 3.15 6.86 31.06
CA LYS A 821 2.46 5.57 30.93
C LYS A 821 3.24 4.40 31.56
N LEU A 822 4.57 4.42 31.44
CA LEU A 822 5.42 3.36 31.99
C LEU A 822 5.45 3.40 33.52
N HIS A 823 5.45 4.60 34.11
CA HIS A 823 5.35 4.77 35.56
C HIS A 823 4.02 4.25 36.10
N ARG A 824 2.90 4.55 35.41
CA ARG A 824 1.58 4.07 35.82
C ARG A 824 1.40 2.57 35.63
N ALA A 825 2.02 1.99 34.60
CA ALA A 825 2.10 0.54 34.44
C ALA A 825 2.90 -0.12 35.58
N ASP A 826 4.04 0.47 35.97
CA ASP A 826 4.84 0.01 37.11
C ASP A 826 4.07 0.18 38.45
N ALA A 827 3.24 1.22 38.59
CA ALA A 827 2.34 1.38 39.73
C ALA A 827 1.34 0.22 39.83
N ALA A 828 0.78 -0.22 38.71
CA ALA A 828 -0.13 -1.37 38.67
C ALA A 828 0.59 -2.66 39.10
N ASP A 829 1.80 -2.90 38.59
CA ASP A 829 2.62 -4.06 38.99
C ASP A 829 2.95 -4.03 40.49
N ALA A 830 3.25 -2.85 41.04
CA ALA A 830 3.54 -2.68 42.46
C ALA A 830 2.30 -2.94 43.33
N CYS A 831 1.16 -2.35 42.97
CA CYS A 831 -0.11 -2.53 43.68
C CYS A 831 -0.62 -3.96 43.62
N ALA A 832 -0.32 -4.70 42.55
CA ALA A 832 -0.69 -6.12 42.42
C ALA A 832 -0.08 -7.01 43.50
N ARG A 833 1.05 -6.61 44.10
CA ARG A 833 1.82 -7.39 45.08
C ARG A 833 1.50 -7.05 46.53
N VAL A 834 0.71 -6.01 46.79
CA VAL A 834 0.42 -5.51 48.15
C VAL A 834 -1.08 -5.42 48.38
N ASN A 835 -1.56 -5.97 49.50
CA ASN A 835 -2.98 -5.91 49.88
C ASN A 835 -3.44 -4.45 50.11
N GLY A 836 -4.68 -4.12 49.74
CA GLY A 836 -5.33 -2.84 50.05
C GLY A 836 -5.29 -1.79 48.94
N TYR A 837 -4.73 -2.11 47.76
CA TYR A 837 -4.65 -1.22 46.59
C TYR A 837 -5.58 -1.63 45.44
N GLU A 838 -6.54 -2.51 45.67
CA GLU A 838 -7.42 -3.05 44.62
C GLU A 838 -8.27 -1.95 43.94
N ASN A 839 -8.77 -0.98 44.71
CA ASN A 839 -9.49 0.18 44.16
C ASN A 839 -8.63 1.03 43.22
N LEU A 840 -7.32 1.11 43.48
CA LEU A 840 -6.40 1.82 42.61
C LEU A 840 -6.17 1.04 41.31
N LEU A 841 -6.04 -0.29 41.39
CA LEU A 841 -5.99 -1.14 40.20
C LEU A 841 -7.26 -0.98 39.34
N VAL A 842 -8.44 -0.93 39.96
CA VAL A 842 -9.70 -0.64 39.26
C VAL A 842 -9.67 0.74 38.59
N THR A 843 -9.13 1.75 39.28
CA THR A 843 -8.98 3.09 38.71
C THR A 843 -8.07 3.08 37.47
N LEU A 844 -6.98 2.29 37.51
CA LEU A 844 -6.06 2.13 36.38
C LEU A 844 -6.66 1.35 35.20
N LEU A 845 -7.79 0.64 35.38
CA LEU A 845 -8.57 0.11 34.24
C LEU A 845 -9.20 1.23 33.38
N ALA A 846 -9.33 2.45 33.90
CA ALA A 846 -9.83 3.59 33.14
C ALA A 846 -8.71 4.43 32.50
N ASP A 847 -7.44 4.00 32.59
CA ASP A 847 -6.32 4.74 32.02
C ASP A 847 -6.46 4.88 30.50
N HIS A 848 -6.04 6.02 29.96
CA HIS A 848 -6.05 6.25 28.51
C HIS A 848 -5.11 5.31 27.75
N ASP A 849 -4.00 4.88 28.38
CA ASP A 849 -3.03 3.97 27.79
C ASP A 849 -3.40 2.50 28.05
N GLN A 850 -3.37 1.70 26.97
CA GLN A 850 -3.86 0.32 27.02
C GLN A 850 -2.90 -0.63 27.75
N ASP A 851 -1.60 -0.33 27.76
CA ASP A 851 -0.58 -1.15 28.46
C ASP A 851 -0.77 -1.02 29.99
N VAL A 852 -1.16 0.16 30.47
CA VAL A 852 -1.48 0.40 31.88
C VAL A 852 -2.71 -0.42 32.30
N ARG A 853 -3.76 -0.40 31.48
CA ARG A 853 -4.97 -1.19 31.73
C ARG A 853 -4.66 -2.70 31.79
N GLU A 854 -3.80 -3.22 30.92
CA GLU A 854 -3.38 -4.63 30.97
C GLU A 854 -2.71 -4.98 32.30
N ARG A 855 -1.75 -4.16 32.77
CA ARG A 855 -1.08 -4.40 34.05
C ARG A 855 -2.07 -4.35 35.21
N ALA A 856 -3.06 -3.46 35.14
CA ALA A 856 -4.16 -3.43 36.11
C ALA A 856 -5.02 -4.72 36.08
N ILE A 857 -5.40 -5.23 34.89
CA ILE A 857 -6.11 -6.52 34.74
C ILE A 857 -5.29 -7.66 35.35
N THR A 858 -4.00 -7.71 35.04
CA THR A 858 -3.07 -8.70 35.60
C THR A 858 -3.03 -8.61 37.13
N GLY A 859 -2.96 -7.39 37.66
CA GLY A 859 -2.94 -7.15 39.09
C GLY A 859 -4.23 -7.59 39.79
N ILE A 860 -5.40 -7.21 39.27
CA ILE A 860 -6.70 -7.61 39.81
C ILE A 860 -6.83 -9.13 39.77
N THR A 861 -6.43 -9.77 38.66
CA THR A 861 -6.46 -11.23 38.54
C THR A 861 -5.60 -11.90 39.61
N ARG A 862 -4.36 -11.43 39.81
CA ARG A 862 -3.47 -11.95 40.86
C ARG A 862 -4.08 -11.81 42.25
N ARG A 863 -4.64 -10.64 42.56
CA ARG A 863 -5.30 -10.38 43.86
C ARG A 863 -6.47 -11.31 44.10
N LEU A 864 -7.31 -11.56 43.09
CA LEU A 864 -8.43 -12.51 43.16
C LEU A 864 -7.98 -13.97 43.31
N VAL A 865 -6.82 -14.33 42.75
CA VAL A 865 -6.24 -15.67 42.94
C VAL A 865 -5.73 -15.85 44.37
N THR A 866 -5.11 -14.80 44.94
CA THR A 866 -4.60 -14.84 46.33
C THR A 866 -5.70 -14.70 47.38
N ASP A 867 -6.75 -13.93 47.09
CA ASP A 867 -7.87 -13.66 48.01
C ASP A 867 -9.22 -13.78 47.27
N PRO A 868 -9.81 -15.00 47.24
CA PRO A 868 -11.09 -15.29 46.60
C PRO A 868 -12.28 -14.45 47.07
N GLU A 869 -12.28 -13.93 48.31
CA GLU A 869 -13.42 -13.18 48.87
C GLU A 869 -13.68 -11.86 48.12
N LEU A 870 -12.62 -11.33 47.50
CA LEU A 870 -12.63 -10.11 46.70
C LEU A 870 -13.45 -10.22 45.41
N TRP A 871 -13.84 -11.44 44.99
CA TRP A 871 -14.60 -11.68 43.75
C TRP A 871 -15.93 -10.93 43.69
N SER A 872 -16.66 -10.87 44.81
CA SER A 872 -17.97 -10.21 44.87
C SER A 872 -17.93 -8.73 44.47
N ILE A 873 -16.77 -8.09 44.64
CA ILE A 873 -16.56 -6.67 44.34
C ILE A 873 -15.90 -6.50 42.98
N TYR A 874 -14.80 -7.21 42.71
CA TYR A 874 -13.94 -6.95 41.54
C TYR A 874 -14.14 -7.93 40.37
N GLY A 875 -14.77 -9.09 40.61
CA GLY A 875 -15.04 -10.10 39.58
C GLY A 875 -15.83 -9.56 38.39
N PRO A 876 -17.00 -8.90 38.59
CA PRO A 876 -17.78 -8.33 37.49
C PRO A 876 -17.03 -7.27 36.66
N ILE A 877 -16.16 -6.49 37.32
CA ILE A 877 -15.32 -5.46 36.68
C ILE A 877 -14.29 -6.15 35.77
N LEU A 878 -13.64 -7.20 36.28
CA LEU A 878 -12.69 -8.00 35.52
C LEU A 878 -13.36 -8.68 34.30
N THR A 879 -14.53 -9.30 34.48
CA THR A 879 -15.30 -9.90 33.38
C THR A 879 -15.58 -8.88 32.27
N THR A 880 -16.04 -7.69 32.64
CA THR A 880 -16.32 -6.61 31.67
C THR A 880 -15.05 -6.17 30.93
N ALA A 881 -13.93 -6.02 31.65
CA ALA A 881 -12.64 -5.63 31.06
C ALA A 881 -12.09 -6.69 30.08
N VAL A 882 -12.33 -7.98 30.36
CA VAL A 882 -11.95 -9.09 29.46
C VAL A 882 -12.84 -9.13 28.22
N ALA A 883 -14.16 -9.01 28.40
CA ALA A 883 -15.14 -9.09 27.31
C ALA A 883 -14.99 -7.94 26.29
N THR A 884 -14.60 -6.75 26.75
CA THR A 884 -14.39 -5.56 25.91
C THR A 884 -12.94 -5.38 25.44
N GLY A 885 -12.02 -6.20 25.95
CA GLY A 885 -10.59 -6.13 25.65
C GLY A 885 -10.17 -6.97 24.43
N GLY A 886 -8.86 -7.07 24.24
CA GLY A 886 -8.24 -7.99 23.28
C GLY A 886 -7.54 -9.15 23.98
N GLU A 887 -6.69 -9.86 23.24
CA GLU A 887 -6.00 -11.04 23.76
C GLU A 887 -5.08 -10.76 24.95
N LEU A 888 -4.59 -9.52 25.14
CA LEU A 888 -3.77 -9.21 26.32
C LEU A 888 -4.58 -9.30 27.61
N ALA A 889 -5.83 -8.84 27.61
CA ALA A 889 -6.72 -8.95 28.76
C ALA A 889 -7.02 -10.43 29.07
N VAL A 890 -7.30 -11.22 28.03
CA VAL A 890 -7.52 -12.66 28.13
C VAL A 890 -6.27 -13.38 28.67
N ALA A 891 -5.10 -13.07 28.12
CA ALA A 891 -3.83 -13.68 28.53
C ALA A 891 -3.44 -13.29 29.96
N ALA A 892 -3.79 -12.08 30.42
CA ALA A 892 -3.61 -11.67 31.81
C ALA A 892 -4.42 -12.57 32.76
N VAL A 893 -5.66 -12.94 32.40
CA VAL A 893 -6.46 -13.88 33.18
C VAL A 893 -5.87 -15.29 33.10
N LEU A 894 -5.76 -15.86 31.89
CA LEU A 894 -5.35 -17.27 31.69
C LEU A 894 -3.96 -17.62 32.25
N ARG A 895 -3.02 -16.66 32.31
CA ARG A 895 -1.68 -16.89 32.87
C ARG A 895 -1.67 -17.02 34.38
N ASN A 896 -2.59 -16.34 35.10
CA ASN A 896 -2.60 -16.31 36.56
C ASN A 896 -3.60 -17.31 37.15
N THR A 897 -4.54 -17.84 36.37
CA THR A 897 -5.52 -18.85 36.80
C THR A 897 -5.00 -20.29 36.63
N GLN A 898 -3.74 -20.58 36.96
CA GLN A 898 -3.15 -21.91 36.73
C GLN A 898 -3.52 -22.97 37.79
N THR A 899 -4.15 -22.56 38.90
CA THR A 899 -4.55 -23.39 40.03
C THR A 899 -6.06 -23.64 40.03
N ASP A 900 -6.51 -24.76 40.61
CA ASP A 900 -7.93 -25.13 40.84
C ASP A 900 -8.69 -24.01 41.58
N ASN A 901 -9.16 -23.02 40.83
CA ASN A 901 -9.81 -21.84 41.37
C ASN A 901 -11.18 -21.67 40.72
N SER A 902 -12.19 -22.26 41.37
CA SER A 902 -13.60 -22.28 40.94
C SER A 902 -14.21 -20.89 40.78
N VAL A 903 -13.57 -19.86 41.34
CA VAL A 903 -14.00 -18.47 41.24
C VAL A 903 -13.96 -17.95 39.79
N PHE A 904 -13.04 -18.45 38.96
CA PHE A 904 -12.88 -17.98 37.57
C PHE A 904 -13.70 -18.77 36.54
N THR A 905 -14.48 -19.78 36.97
CA THR A 905 -15.22 -20.68 36.06
C THR A 905 -16.10 -19.91 35.08
N GLY A 906 -16.84 -18.88 35.52
CA GLY A 906 -17.69 -18.09 34.63
C GLY A 906 -16.94 -17.36 33.51
N ILE A 907 -15.77 -16.75 33.81
CA ILE A 907 -14.94 -16.12 32.78
C ILE A 907 -14.36 -17.17 31.83
N LEU A 908 -13.92 -18.31 32.35
CA LEU A 908 -13.37 -19.38 31.52
C LEU A 908 -14.44 -19.98 30.59
N GLU A 909 -15.69 -20.14 31.05
CA GLU A 909 -16.84 -20.55 30.24
C GLU A 909 -17.11 -19.56 29.11
N GLU A 910 -17.12 -18.25 29.38
CA GLU A 910 -17.25 -17.23 28.33
C GLU A 910 -16.11 -17.30 27.30
N LEU A 911 -14.87 -17.52 27.75
CA LEU A 911 -13.71 -17.66 26.86
C LEU A 911 -13.75 -18.92 25.99
N THR A 912 -14.57 -19.92 26.32
CA THR A 912 -14.81 -21.06 25.40
C THR A 912 -15.58 -20.67 24.13
N GLN A 913 -16.22 -19.49 24.12
CA GLN A 913 -16.90 -18.92 22.95
C GLN A 913 -16.08 -17.82 22.27
N HIS A 914 -14.84 -17.58 22.71
CA HIS A 914 -13.99 -16.54 22.15
C HIS A 914 -13.69 -16.79 20.65
N PRO A 915 -13.56 -15.76 19.79
CA PRO A 915 -13.31 -15.96 18.36
C PRO A 915 -12.01 -16.70 18.02
N SER A 916 -10.95 -16.53 18.82
CA SER A 916 -9.67 -17.25 18.66
C SER A 916 -9.75 -18.70 19.15
N ILE A 917 -9.39 -19.66 18.28
CA ILE A 917 -9.33 -21.09 18.62
C ILE A 917 -8.30 -21.39 19.73
N SER A 918 -7.15 -20.72 19.72
CA SER A 918 -6.12 -20.93 20.75
C SER A 918 -6.61 -20.49 22.13
N VAL A 919 -7.39 -19.40 22.19
CA VAL A 919 -8.03 -18.94 23.43
C VAL A 919 -9.07 -19.96 23.90
N ARG A 920 -9.96 -20.43 23.02
CA ARG A 920 -10.96 -21.46 23.37
C ARG A 920 -10.30 -22.73 23.89
N ALA A 921 -9.29 -23.24 23.19
CA ALA A 921 -8.58 -24.46 23.56
C ALA A 921 -7.87 -24.31 24.92
N THR A 922 -7.26 -23.15 25.18
CA THR A 922 -6.62 -22.87 26.47
C THR A 922 -7.63 -22.78 27.60
N ALA A 923 -8.76 -22.08 27.38
CA ALA A 923 -9.83 -21.96 28.37
C ALA A 923 -10.46 -23.34 28.68
N MET A 924 -10.76 -24.15 27.66
CA MET A 924 -11.25 -25.51 27.84
C MET A 924 -10.27 -26.38 28.62
N LYS A 925 -8.97 -26.33 28.30
CA LYS A 925 -7.96 -27.11 29.04
C LYS A 925 -7.94 -26.74 30.53
N ARG A 926 -8.09 -25.45 30.86
CA ARG A 926 -8.14 -24.97 32.24
C ARG A 926 -9.43 -25.42 32.95
N LEU A 927 -10.58 -25.37 32.27
CA LEU A 927 -11.86 -25.86 32.81
C LEU A 927 -11.85 -27.36 33.14
N HIS A 928 -11.16 -28.19 32.35
CA HIS A 928 -11.06 -29.63 32.61
C HIS A 928 -9.96 -30.01 33.62
N SER A 929 -9.07 -29.06 33.95
CA SER A 929 -8.04 -29.25 34.97
C SER A 929 -8.54 -28.88 36.37
N ASN A 930 -9.51 -27.94 36.44
CA ASN A 930 -10.32 -27.62 37.63
C ASN A 930 -11.41 -28.67 37.87
#